data_AF-A0A1J4ZUD3-F1
#
_entry.id   AF-A0A1J4ZUD3-F1
#
_cell.length_a   1.000
_cell.length_b   1.000
_cell.length_c   1.000
_cell.angle_alpha   90.00
_cell.angle_beta   90.00
_cell.angle_gamma   90.00
#
_symmetry.space_group_name_H-M   'P 1'
#
loop_
_entity.id
_entity.type
_entity.pdbx_description
1 polymer ?
#
loop_
_entity_poly.entity_id
_entity_poly.type
_entity_poly.pdbx_seq_one_letter_code
_entity_poly.pdbx_strand_id
1 'polypeptide(L)'
;MHKLGFYLENTVVQYLRDALAKAKPPTILVHAGDRGLLREIRQQHSPNCFIVGRMFVELGQQTAWLDSADPAGRGRAFAETILGYDFGYARERTPDGRLLVDAWMGLNETLRGPASFASGQMDVETRRRAAALDQFQVAFHGRLKSEGLAAVAFNFAAGNFTRAEHYLEFFPRTLETYTYLGFHEYGWPTLMPRSGTETAALHYRACMEGIRQRYGNHHQVIITELGLARMYKYPNDPAGDVGWLYPGETISEAQYWESLKWYNAELCKDSYVLGGCLFQVGHAGRWQTFRHLGQDNQQQPILLMDKIATLSCDGNGNGNGNGDKTDLLRRVHAARATLEPAAGLVAALPDRMATLQRDLSELAAAVAAVRPDELLKRAEKAVEQLQQLEEAVGQLDAASGVTAEQRAAWARRIAAAKTQAATLQDAAQKAAELAVQIAAAEKDRAALAPRVASAAKLSPQFVALLKEASSLEEALGGEPVGPMAPPPLHDVRETLPRHATNRYPTRAKDTIRRVLVHHTVTRDDIPPERLAQALVDRGKPGIIYHFLVNGDGTIHWTQPLEAVVDQTLDSSLNAEGVAVALAGSFMEAVPSAEQIASAGRLIAWLLSTLGLMVADVYGRSELDPRVASPGAQWLAGAKYKKALLEAINTP
;
A
#
# COMPACT_ATOMS: atom_id res chain seq x y z
N MET A 1 2.23 12.51 0.81
CA MET A 1 3.17 11.38 1.07
C MET A 1 3.35 11.24 2.57
N HIS A 2 3.36 10.04 3.15
CA HIS A 2 3.64 9.86 4.58
C HIS A 2 5.11 10.19 4.92
N LYS A 3 5.47 10.16 6.21
CA LYS A 3 6.82 10.45 6.73
C LYS A 3 7.55 9.27 7.38
N LEU A 4 6.93 8.09 7.44
CA LEU A 4 7.60 6.89 7.92
C LEU A 4 8.61 6.36 6.88
N GLY A 5 9.89 6.43 7.22
CA GLY A 5 11.03 5.93 6.47
C GLY A 5 11.55 4.59 7.00
N PHE A 6 12.58 4.01 6.36
CA PHE A 6 13.15 2.71 6.76
C PHE A 6 14.63 2.80 7.12
N TYR A 7 15.03 2.09 8.18
CA TYR A 7 16.44 1.82 8.45
C TYR A 7 16.77 0.37 8.03
N LEU A 8 17.70 0.26 7.09
CA LEU A 8 18.21 -0.98 6.50
C LEU A 8 19.63 -1.26 7.00
N GLU A 9 19.76 -2.06 8.05
CA GLU A 9 21.05 -2.61 8.50
C GLU A 9 21.49 -3.77 7.59
N ASN A 10 20.54 -4.62 7.21
CA ASN A 10 20.72 -5.76 6.33
C ASN A 10 19.79 -5.66 5.10
N THR A 11 20.38 -5.65 3.92
CA THR A 11 19.67 -5.46 2.65
C THR A 11 19.20 -6.77 2.00
N VAL A 12 19.53 -7.93 2.59
CA VAL A 12 19.13 -9.25 2.06
C VAL A 12 17.98 -9.89 2.85
N VAL A 13 17.33 -9.14 3.74
CA VAL A 13 16.17 -9.61 4.49
C VAL A 13 15.02 -9.94 3.54
N GLN A 14 14.35 -11.08 3.79
CA GLN A 14 13.23 -11.53 2.98
C GLN A 14 12.12 -10.47 2.94
N TYR A 15 11.50 -10.29 1.77
CA TYR A 15 10.42 -9.32 1.52
C TYR A 15 10.82 -7.83 1.54
N LEU A 16 12.10 -7.50 1.70
CA LEU A 16 12.54 -6.09 1.76
C LEU A 16 12.20 -5.31 0.47
N ARG A 17 12.45 -5.90 -0.71
CA ARG A 17 12.14 -5.24 -2.00
C ARG A 17 10.65 -4.97 -2.17
N ASP A 18 9.80 -5.93 -1.78
CA ASP A 18 8.34 -5.76 -1.79
C ASP A 18 7.91 -4.65 -0.83
N ALA A 19 8.51 -4.60 0.36
CA ALA A 19 8.26 -3.53 1.33
C ALA A 19 8.63 -2.15 0.77
N LEU A 20 9.79 -2.03 0.13
CA LEU A 20 10.23 -0.79 -0.52
C LEU A 20 9.28 -0.37 -1.65
N ALA A 21 8.87 -1.31 -2.50
CA ALA A 21 7.95 -1.04 -3.62
C ALA A 21 6.54 -0.63 -3.17
N LYS A 22 6.05 -1.26 -2.10
CA LYS A 22 4.71 -1.01 -1.54
C LYS A 22 4.66 0.28 -0.74
N ALA A 23 5.52 0.40 0.27
CA ALA A 23 5.48 1.51 1.21
C ALA A 23 6.10 2.79 0.62
N LYS A 24 7.05 2.68 -0.32
CA LYS A 24 7.73 3.82 -0.94
C LYS A 24 8.21 4.84 0.10
N PRO A 25 9.06 4.42 1.06
CA PRO A 25 9.49 5.29 2.15
C PRO A 25 10.09 6.59 1.61
N PRO A 26 9.77 7.75 2.22
CA PRO A 26 10.28 9.06 1.82
C PRO A 26 11.72 9.28 2.30
N THR A 27 12.17 8.50 3.29
CA THR A 27 13.53 8.56 3.84
C THR A 27 14.03 7.15 4.12
N ILE A 28 15.29 6.88 3.80
CA ILE A 28 15.95 5.62 4.10
C ILE A 28 17.28 5.91 4.77
N LEU A 29 17.55 5.26 5.91
CA LEU A 29 18.89 5.10 6.46
C LEU A 29 19.40 3.72 6.05
N VAL A 30 20.60 3.61 5.50
CA VAL A 30 21.12 2.32 5.02
C VAL A 30 22.60 2.17 5.35
N HIS A 31 23.00 0.98 5.80
CA HIS A 31 24.42 0.65 5.95
C HIS A 31 25.08 0.59 4.59
N ALA A 32 26.27 1.19 4.49
CA ALA A 32 27.07 1.21 3.29
C ALA A 32 27.36 -0.24 2.82
N GLY A 33 27.04 -0.56 1.56
CA GLY A 33 27.44 -1.86 0.98
C GLY A 33 26.61 -2.35 -0.21
N ASP A 34 25.30 -2.08 -0.26
CA ASP A 34 24.44 -2.61 -1.33
C ASP A 34 24.15 -1.60 -2.45
N ARG A 35 25.16 -1.39 -3.30
CA ARG A 35 25.08 -0.50 -4.46
C ARG A 35 23.98 -0.90 -5.45
N GLY A 36 23.69 -2.21 -5.56
CA GLY A 36 22.64 -2.74 -6.42
C GLY A 36 21.25 -2.29 -5.95
N LEU A 37 20.95 -2.51 -4.68
CA LEU A 37 19.69 -2.09 -4.08
C LEU A 37 19.49 -0.57 -4.16
N LEU A 38 20.53 0.24 -3.96
CA LEU A 38 20.42 1.70 -4.10
C LEU A 38 20.00 2.13 -5.52
N ARG A 39 20.53 1.46 -6.55
CA ARG A 39 20.11 1.69 -7.94
C ARG A 39 18.65 1.26 -8.15
N GLU A 40 18.26 0.10 -7.64
CA GLU A 40 16.87 -0.39 -7.70
C GLU A 40 15.89 0.59 -7.00
N ILE A 41 16.27 1.12 -5.83
CA ILE A 41 15.47 2.12 -5.10
C ILE A 41 15.28 3.37 -5.95
N ARG A 42 16.36 3.89 -6.54
CA ARG A 42 16.32 5.08 -7.39
C ARG A 42 15.51 4.87 -8.68
N GLN A 43 15.53 3.67 -9.24
CA GLN A 43 14.87 3.38 -10.51
C GLN A 43 13.39 3.01 -10.35
N GLN A 44 13.04 2.20 -9.35
CA GLN A 44 11.75 1.50 -9.34
C GLN A 44 11.01 1.55 -8.00
N HIS A 45 11.71 1.50 -6.86
CA HIS A 45 11.03 1.35 -5.57
C HIS A 45 10.63 2.68 -4.92
N SER A 46 11.57 3.62 -4.77
CA SER A 46 11.28 4.95 -4.21
C SER A 46 12.22 6.01 -4.79
N PRO A 47 12.03 6.41 -6.06
CA PRO A 47 12.93 7.33 -6.77
C PRO A 47 13.16 8.65 -6.04
N ASN A 48 12.13 9.13 -5.34
CA ASN A 48 12.13 10.40 -4.65
C ASN A 48 12.67 10.38 -3.21
N CYS A 49 12.93 9.19 -2.65
CA CYS A 49 13.38 9.01 -1.27
C CYS A 49 14.66 9.78 -0.95
N PHE A 50 14.74 10.42 0.22
CA PHE A 50 16.00 10.93 0.76
C PHE A 50 16.80 9.79 1.38
N ILE A 51 17.99 9.49 0.88
CA ILE A 51 18.81 8.35 1.33
C ILE A 51 20.00 8.85 2.15
N VAL A 52 20.10 8.35 3.38
CA VAL A 52 21.22 8.56 4.29
C VAL A 52 22.10 7.31 4.32
N GLY A 53 23.36 7.44 3.94
CA GLY A 53 24.35 6.39 4.05
C GLY A 53 25.00 6.36 5.44
N ARG A 54 25.15 5.17 6.01
CA ARG A 54 25.80 4.94 7.31
C ARG A 54 27.00 4.02 7.16
N MET A 55 28.17 4.48 7.57
CA MET A 55 29.34 3.64 7.76
C MET A 55 29.39 3.19 9.23
N PHE A 56 29.38 1.89 9.48
CA PHE A 56 29.47 1.37 10.85
C PHE A 56 30.86 1.62 11.43
N VAL A 57 30.91 2.20 12.64
CA VAL A 57 32.13 2.41 13.41
C VAL A 57 31.84 2.03 14.86
N GLU A 58 32.65 1.16 15.45
CA GLU A 58 32.48 0.75 16.84
C GLU A 58 32.67 1.91 17.82
N LEU A 59 31.92 1.89 18.93
CA LEU A 59 31.91 2.97 19.93
C LEU A 59 33.32 3.28 20.48
N GLY A 60 34.16 2.26 20.69
CA GLY A 60 35.54 2.45 21.16
C GLY A 60 36.37 3.27 20.18
N GLN A 61 36.22 3.02 18.88
CA GLN A 61 36.92 3.78 17.84
C GLN A 61 36.38 5.20 17.69
N GLN A 62 35.06 5.39 17.78
CA GLN A 62 34.43 6.72 17.78
C GLN A 62 34.96 7.56 18.96
N THR A 63 34.99 6.97 20.15
CA THR A 63 35.51 7.60 21.37
C THR A 63 36.99 7.96 21.22
N ALA A 64 37.80 7.04 20.69
CA ALA A 64 39.23 7.30 20.44
C ALA A 64 39.48 8.46 19.46
N TRP A 65 38.58 8.70 18.50
CA TRP A 65 38.67 9.87 17.62
C TRP A 65 38.40 11.18 18.36
N LEU A 66 37.42 11.21 19.25
CA LEU A 66 37.10 12.37 20.09
C LEU A 66 38.16 12.64 21.18
N ASP A 67 38.89 11.60 21.58
CA ASP A 67 40.00 11.69 22.55
C ASP A 67 41.32 12.05 21.88
N SER A 68 41.37 12.06 20.54
CA SER A 68 42.59 12.37 19.81
C SER A 68 42.96 13.85 19.90
N ALA A 69 44.25 14.15 19.71
CA ALA A 69 44.76 15.52 19.67
C ALA A 69 44.26 16.34 18.47
N ASP A 70 43.77 15.69 17.41
CA ASP A 70 43.20 16.34 16.21
C ASP A 70 41.86 15.70 15.79
N PRO A 71 40.75 16.01 16.51
CA PRO A 71 39.42 15.51 16.17
C PRO A 71 38.96 15.95 14.77
N ALA A 72 39.37 17.15 14.31
CA ALA A 72 39.05 17.64 12.99
C ALA A 72 39.73 16.80 11.89
N GLY A 73 40.99 16.40 12.10
CA GLY A 73 41.71 15.47 11.23
C GLY A 73 41.04 14.10 11.16
N ARG A 74 40.52 13.60 12.29
CA ARG A 74 39.72 12.37 12.30
C ARG A 74 38.41 12.52 11.51
N GLY A 75 37.75 13.67 11.61
CA GLY A 75 36.57 13.99 10.80
C GLY A 75 36.86 13.96 9.30
N ARG A 76 37.96 14.59 8.86
CA ARG A 76 38.39 14.53 7.45
C ARG A 76 38.73 13.12 7.01
N ALA A 77 39.48 12.36 7.82
CA ALA A 77 39.86 11.00 7.51
C ALA A 77 38.64 10.07 7.36
N PHE A 78 37.63 10.24 8.21
CA PHE A 78 36.39 9.47 8.11
C PHE A 78 35.61 9.80 6.83
N ALA A 79 35.57 11.08 6.42
CA ALA A 79 35.01 11.46 5.13
C ALA A 79 35.78 10.82 3.96
N GLU A 80 37.11 10.75 4.02
CA GLU A 80 37.91 10.06 2.99
C GLU A 80 37.61 8.56 2.92
N THR A 81 37.37 7.90 4.06
CA THR A 81 36.92 6.50 4.06
C THR A 81 35.64 6.33 3.25
N ILE A 82 34.66 7.20 3.43
CA ILE A 82 33.41 7.18 2.66
C ILE A 82 33.66 7.45 1.17
N LEU A 83 34.47 8.46 0.86
CA LEU A 83 34.77 8.86 -0.53
C LEU A 83 35.58 7.82 -1.31
N GLY A 84 36.36 6.99 -0.62
CA GLY A 84 37.13 5.89 -1.20
C GLY A 84 36.41 4.54 -1.19
N TYR A 85 35.30 4.41 -0.46
CA TYR A 85 34.59 3.15 -0.28
C TYR A 85 33.91 2.68 -1.59
N ASP A 86 34.02 1.38 -1.88
CA ASP A 86 33.50 0.68 -3.07
C ASP A 86 33.61 1.52 -4.38
N PHE A 87 34.86 1.83 -4.74
CA PHE A 87 35.23 2.58 -5.94
C PHE A 87 34.55 3.96 -6.04
N GLY A 88 34.37 4.62 -4.90
CA GLY A 88 33.85 5.98 -4.81
C GLY A 88 32.35 6.10 -5.11
N TYR A 89 31.56 5.05 -4.86
CA TYR A 89 30.11 5.10 -5.14
C TYR A 89 29.36 6.17 -4.35
N ALA A 90 29.96 6.72 -3.28
CA ALA A 90 29.43 7.90 -2.60
C ALA A 90 29.14 9.08 -3.56
N ARG A 91 29.87 9.15 -4.69
CA ARG A 91 29.70 10.16 -5.75
C ARG A 91 28.82 9.68 -6.92
N GLU A 92 28.37 8.44 -6.90
CA GLU A 92 27.59 7.89 -8.02
C GLU A 92 26.23 8.58 -8.14
N ARG A 93 25.89 8.88 -9.38
CA ARG A 93 24.62 9.51 -9.76
C ARG A 93 23.86 8.64 -10.75
N THR A 94 22.55 8.70 -10.67
CA THR A 94 21.66 8.20 -11.72
C THR A 94 21.77 9.06 -12.99
N PRO A 95 21.26 8.58 -14.14
CA PRO A 95 21.35 9.33 -15.41
C PRO A 95 20.73 10.74 -15.38
N ASP A 96 19.76 10.98 -14.51
CA ASP A 96 19.13 12.29 -14.25
C ASP A 96 19.96 13.19 -13.31
N GLY A 97 21.13 12.73 -12.87
CA GLY A 97 22.07 13.50 -12.05
C GLY A 97 21.85 13.40 -10.53
N ARG A 98 20.85 12.64 -10.05
CA ARG A 98 20.62 12.47 -8.60
C ARG A 98 21.63 11.50 -7.98
N LEU A 99 22.12 11.79 -6.77
CA LEU A 99 23.01 10.87 -6.05
C LEU A 99 22.29 9.58 -5.63
N LEU A 100 23.02 8.45 -5.62
CA LEU A 100 22.51 7.23 -5.01
C LEU A 100 22.30 7.39 -3.49
N VAL A 101 23.17 8.15 -2.84
CA VAL A 101 23.08 8.51 -1.41
C VAL A 101 23.08 10.02 -1.29
N ASP A 102 22.01 10.61 -0.75
CA ASP A 102 21.82 12.07 -0.69
C ASP A 102 22.68 12.72 0.40
N ALA A 103 22.87 12.04 1.54
CA ALA A 103 23.70 12.51 2.65
C ALA A 103 24.37 11.35 3.40
N TRP A 104 25.48 11.64 4.08
CA TRP A 104 26.20 10.66 4.89
C TRP A 104 26.11 10.99 6.38
N MET A 105 25.77 9.98 7.17
CA MET A 105 25.67 10.08 8.61
C MET A 105 27.06 10.18 9.26
N GLY A 106 27.20 11.08 10.23
CA GLY A 106 28.39 11.16 11.07
C GLY A 106 28.46 10.05 12.13
N LEU A 107 29.04 10.38 13.28
CA LEU A 107 29.13 9.46 14.42
C LEU A 107 27.74 9.13 15.00
N ASN A 108 27.59 7.93 15.56
CA ASN A 108 26.32 7.41 16.08
C ASN A 108 26.41 7.13 17.57
N GLU A 109 25.57 7.80 18.36
CA GLU A 109 25.44 7.59 19.81
C GLU A 109 26.77 7.66 20.59
N THR A 110 27.73 8.45 20.08
CA THR A 110 29.10 8.51 20.62
C THR A 110 29.22 9.30 21.94
N LEU A 111 28.17 10.04 22.35
CA LEU A 111 28.22 10.96 23.48
C LEU A 111 26.93 10.89 24.30
N ARG A 112 27.08 10.85 25.63
CA ARG A 112 25.97 11.06 26.56
C ARG A 112 25.63 12.54 26.63
N GLY A 113 24.34 12.87 26.68
CA GLY A 113 23.88 14.25 26.75
C GLY A 113 23.52 14.70 28.16
N PRO A 114 23.24 16.00 28.36
CA PRO A 114 22.92 16.57 29.68
C PRO A 114 21.79 15.85 30.42
N ALA A 115 20.76 15.38 29.70
CA ALA A 115 19.61 14.68 30.29
C ALA A 115 19.97 13.29 30.87
N SER A 116 21.15 12.77 30.54
CA SER A 116 21.64 11.49 31.01
C SER A 116 22.37 11.59 32.36
N PHE A 117 22.53 12.79 32.90
CA PHE A 117 23.18 13.07 34.17
C PHE A 117 22.15 13.53 35.21
N ALA A 118 22.25 13.05 36.45
CA ALA A 118 21.32 13.42 37.52
C ALA A 118 21.31 14.93 37.82
N SER A 119 22.44 15.62 37.61
CA SER A 119 22.57 17.07 37.74
C SER A 119 22.00 17.85 36.55
N GLY A 120 21.63 17.17 35.46
CA GLY A 120 21.32 17.81 34.17
C GLY A 120 22.54 18.44 33.50
N GLN A 121 23.76 18.18 33.99
CA GLN A 121 25.00 18.76 33.47
C GLN A 121 26.01 17.67 33.14
N MET A 122 26.61 17.76 31.94
CA MET A 122 27.69 16.87 31.51
C MET A 122 28.93 17.01 32.41
N ASP A 123 29.64 15.92 32.66
CA ASP A 123 30.93 15.98 33.35
C ASP A 123 32.03 16.63 32.49
N VAL A 124 33.21 16.86 33.07
CA VAL A 124 34.33 17.54 32.40
C VAL A 124 34.77 16.79 31.14
N GLU A 125 34.85 15.47 31.21
CA GLU A 125 35.31 14.64 30.10
C GLU A 125 34.29 14.61 28.95
N THR A 126 33.01 14.50 29.27
CA THR A 126 31.92 14.55 28.29
C THR A 126 31.84 15.92 27.63
N ARG A 127 32.05 17.01 28.38
CA ARG A 127 32.15 18.37 27.80
C ARG A 127 33.33 18.52 26.85
N ARG A 128 34.51 17.98 27.22
CA ARG A 128 35.69 17.96 26.33
C ARG A 128 35.39 17.21 25.03
N ARG A 129 34.75 16.04 25.13
CA ARG A 129 34.34 15.24 23.97
C ARG A 129 33.26 15.93 23.14
N ALA A 130 32.33 16.68 23.74
CA ALA A 130 31.35 17.48 23.01
C ALA A 130 32.04 18.54 22.13
N ALA A 131 33.02 19.26 22.69
CA ALA A 131 33.80 20.25 21.96
C ALA A 131 34.66 19.62 20.83
N ALA A 132 35.13 18.38 21.03
CA ALA A 132 35.84 17.60 20.02
C ALA A 132 34.89 17.10 18.91
N LEU A 133 33.68 16.65 19.26
CA LEU A 133 32.67 16.21 18.32
C LEU A 133 32.22 17.37 17.41
N ASP A 134 32.04 18.57 17.97
CA ASP A 134 31.69 19.75 17.20
C ASP A 134 32.78 20.11 16.15
N GLN A 135 34.06 19.92 16.48
CA GLN A 135 35.18 20.06 15.51
C GLN A 135 35.19 18.95 14.47
N PHE A 136 35.00 17.70 14.91
CA PHE A 136 34.96 16.52 14.05
C PHE A 136 33.87 16.68 12.99
N GLN A 137 32.64 17.03 13.40
CA GLN A 137 31.49 17.15 12.51
C GLN A 137 31.72 18.23 11.45
N VAL A 138 32.22 19.40 11.83
CA VAL A 138 32.51 20.48 10.86
C VAL A 138 33.53 20.04 9.83
N ALA A 139 34.60 19.38 10.25
CA ALA A 139 35.65 18.93 9.35
C ALA A 139 35.20 17.78 8.44
N PHE A 140 34.39 16.85 8.97
CA PHE A 140 33.75 15.78 8.21
C PHE A 140 32.83 16.34 7.11
N HIS A 141 31.92 17.25 7.48
CA HIS A 141 31.00 17.86 6.52
C HIS A 141 31.74 18.72 5.49
N GLY A 142 32.71 19.53 5.91
CA GLY A 142 33.50 20.35 4.99
C GLY A 142 34.18 19.51 3.91
N ARG A 143 34.69 18.33 4.27
CA ARG A 143 35.34 17.42 3.32
C ARG A 143 34.37 16.75 2.36
N LEU A 144 33.20 16.30 2.83
CA LEU A 144 32.17 15.74 1.95
C LEU A 144 31.59 16.81 1.02
N LYS A 145 31.35 18.02 1.55
CA LYS A 145 30.82 19.16 0.80
C LYS A 145 31.74 19.59 -0.34
N SER A 146 33.07 19.47 -0.19
CA SER A 146 34.00 19.77 -1.27
C SER A 146 33.87 18.82 -2.47
N GLU A 147 33.15 17.70 -2.33
CA GLU A 147 32.82 16.74 -3.39
C GLU A 147 31.35 16.80 -3.82
N GLY A 148 30.60 17.80 -3.33
CA GLY A 148 29.18 17.95 -3.62
C GLY A 148 28.28 16.94 -2.89
N LEU A 149 28.73 16.40 -1.75
CA LEU A 149 27.95 15.50 -0.89
C LEU A 149 27.51 16.22 0.39
N ALA A 150 26.33 15.85 0.92
CA ALA A 150 25.83 16.37 2.19
C ALA A 150 26.15 15.42 3.36
N ALA A 151 25.97 15.91 4.59
CA ALA A 151 26.16 15.16 5.82
C ALA A 151 25.00 15.35 6.81
N VAL A 152 24.80 14.40 7.70
CA VAL A 152 23.79 14.42 8.79
C VAL A 152 24.49 14.42 10.16
N ALA A 153 24.23 15.45 10.97
CA ALA A 153 24.84 15.63 12.29
C ALA A 153 24.05 14.96 13.44
N PHE A 154 24.70 14.84 14.61
CA PHE A 154 24.17 14.48 15.93
C PHE A 154 23.88 13.00 16.18
N ASN A 155 22.82 12.41 15.61
CA ASN A 155 22.46 10.98 15.77
C ASN A 155 22.69 10.44 17.21
N PHE A 156 22.26 11.24 18.20
CA PHE A 156 22.47 10.94 19.62
C PHE A 156 21.47 9.91 20.10
N ALA A 157 21.86 9.14 21.13
CA ALA A 157 20.97 8.16 21.74
C ALA A 157 19.69 8.85 22.26
N ALA A 158 18.55 8.20 22.04
CA ALA A 158 17.24 8.78 22.36
C ALA A 158 17.19 9.29 23.81
N GLY A 159 16.61 10.46 24.02
CA GLY A 159 16.46 11.07 25.35
C GLY A 159 17.72 11.69 25.96
N ASN A 160 18.88 11.68 25.30
CA ASN A 160 20.11 12.28 25.85
C ASN A 160 20.14 13.81 25.69
N PHE A 161 19.64 14.31 24.56
CA PHE A 161 19.62 15.73 24.19
C PHE A 161 18.18 16.17 23.92
N THR A 162 17.50 16.68 24.94
CA THR A 162 16.04 16.91 24.92
C THR A 162 15.62 18.39 24.80
N ARG A 163 16.58 19.31 24.78
CA ARG A 163 16.33 20.76 24.79
C ARG A 163 17.24 21.49 23.82
N ALA A 164 16.77 22.62 23.28
CA ALA A 164 17.52 23.42 22.31
C ALA A 164 18.89 23.87 22.84
N GLU A 165 18.98 24.26 24.12
CA GLU A 165 20.25 24.67 24.74
C GLU A 165 21.33 23.58 24.69
N HIS A 166 20.96 22.30 24.76
CA HIS A 166 21.93 21.20 24.69
C HIS A 166 22.62 21.13 23.31
N TYR A 167 22.02 21.73 22.28
CA TYR A 167 22.60 21.84 20.95
C TYR A 167 23.30 23.17 20.76
N LEU A 168 22.63 24.26 21.15
CA LEU A 168 23.11 25.63 20.97
C LEU A 168 24.40 25.93 21.76
N GLU A 169 24.53 25.37 22.96
CA GLU A 169 25.71 25.56 23.81
C GLU A 169 26.90 24.73 23.34
N PHE A 170 26.68 23.44 23.07
CA PHE A 170 27.77 22.48 22.89
C PHE A 170 28.19 22.27 21.43
N PHE A 171 27.31 22.58 20.46
CA PHE A 171 27.59 22.35 19.04
C PHE A 171 27.31 23.55 18.12
N PRO A 172 27.77 24.77 18.47
CA PRO A 172 27.48 25.97 17.67
C PRO A 172 28.06 25.88 16.25
N ARG A 173 29.27 25.32 16.08
CA ARG A 173 29.94 25.27 14.77
C ARG A 173 29.26 24.24 13.84
N THR A 174 28.78 23.13 14.40
CA THR A 174 27.97 22.16 13.67
C THR A 174 26.67 22.81 13.18
N LEU A 175 25.96 23.54 14.04
CA LEU A 175 24.72 24.23 13.68
C LEU A 175 24.95 25.36 12.65
N GLU A 176 26.11 25.99 12.62
CA GLU A 176 26.44 26.97 11.58
C GLU A 176 26.64 26.35 10.19
N THR A 177 26.93 25.05 10.11
CA THR A 177 27.40 24.42 8.86
C THR A 177 26.45 23.37 8.30
N TYR A 178 25.71 22.64 9.12
CA TYR A 178 24.89 21.52 8.68
C TYR A 178 23.45 21.92 8.32
N THR A 179 23.00 21.49 7.14
CA THR A 179 21.57 21.54 6.79
C THR A 179 20.77 20.41 7.46
N TYR A 180 21.30 19.19 7.53
CA TYR A 180 20.55 18.02 8.01
C TYR A 180 20.97 17.62 9.44
N LEU A 181 19.97 17.52 10.32
CA LEU A 181 20.14 17.15 11.73
C LEU A 181 19.43 15.82 12.02
N GLY A 182 20.15 14.86 12.58
CA GLY A 182 19.67 13.52 12.92
C GLY A 182 19.22 13.39 14.38
N PHE A 183 18.11 12.70 14.61
CA PHE A 183 17.54 12.44 15.94
C PHE A 183 17.11 10.98 16.09
N HIS A 184 17.26 10.40 17.28
CA HIS A 184 16.69 9.10 17.64
C HIS A 184 15.49 9.31 18.55
N GLU A 185 14.34 8.70 18.20
CA GLU A 185 13.13 8.79 19.01
C GLU A 185 12.52 7.41 19.24
N TYR A 186 12.65 6.96 20.49
CA TYR A 186 12.13 5.68 20.97
C TYR A 186 10.98 5.88 21.95
N GLY A 187 10.18 4.83 22.15
CA GLY A 187 9.19 4.81 23.22
C GLY A 187 8.82 3.39 23.64
N TRP A 188 8.20 3.28 24.81
CA TRP A 188 7.65 2.03 25.30
C TRP A 188 6.51 2.24 26.30
N PRO A 189 5.37 1.52 26.17
CA PRO A 189 5.04 0.54 25.13
C PRO A 189 4.44 1.17 23.86
N THR A 190 4.54 2.50 23.73
CA THR A 190 4.10 3.29 22.58
C THR A 190 4.98 4.54 22.48
N LEU A 191 4.97 5.20 21.31
CA LEU A 191 5.55 6.53 21.11
C LEU A 191 4.61 7.64 21.62
N MET A 192 3.33 7.35 21.87
CA MET A 192 2.36 8.36 22.30
C MET A 192 2.62 8.81 23.74
N PRO A 193 2.77 10.12 24.03
CA PRO A 193 2.90 10.64 25.38
C PRO A 193 1.58 10.46 26.14
N ARG A 194 1.48 9.37 26.90
CA ARG A 194 0.32 9.07 27.75
C ARG A 194 0.76 8.36 29.04
N SER A 195 -0.15 8.32 30.01
CA SER A 195 0.09 7.63 31.28
C SER A 195 0.65 6.21 31.07
N GLY A 196 1.71 5.86 31.81
CA GLY A 196 2.37 4.55 31.74
C GLY A 196 3.37 4.36 30.59
N THR A 197 3.66 5.41 29.82
CA THR A 197 4.60 5.39 28.69
C THR A 197 5.86 6.19 29.01
N GLU A 198 7.03 5.63 28.69
CA GLU A 198 8.29 6.37 28.60
C GLU A 198 8.58 6.59 27.12
N THR A 199 8.74 7.85 26.67
CA THR A 199 9.00 8.13 25.25
C THR A 199 9.82 9.40 25.03
N ALA A 200 10.70 9.33 24.02
CA ALA A 200 11.42 10.47 23.46
C ALA A 200 10.67 11.13 22.29
N ALA A 201 9.47 10.65 21.94
CA ALA A 201 8.75 11.16 20.78
C ALA A 201 8.50 12.67 20.89
N LEU A 202 8.75 13.39 19.79
CA LEU A 202 8.64 14.84 19.65
C LEU A 202 9.70 15.66 20.40
N HIS A 203 10.71 15.04 21.02
CA HIS A 203 11.83 15.78 21.58
C HIS A 203 12.57 16.61 20.53
N TYR A 204 12.64 16.14 19.27
CA TYR A 204 13.20 16.94 18.17
C TYR A 204 12.48 18.28 18.03
N ARG A 205 11.17 18.35 18.29
CA ARG A 205 10.37 19.58 18.15
C ARG A 205 10.79 20.62 19.21
N ALA A 206 10.99 20.19 20.45
CA ALA A 206 11.50 21.03 21.53
C ALA A 206 12.93 21.53 21.25
N CYS A 207 13.79 20.66 20.70
CA CYS A 207 15.15 21.06 20.29
C CYS A 207 15.11 22.05 19.12
N MET A 208 14.28 21.79 18.12
CA MET A 208 14.19 22.59 16.90
C MET A 208 13.54 23.94 17.10
N GLU A 209 12.64 24.10 18.09
CA GLU A 209 12.04 25.40 18.40
C GLU A 209 13.11 26.47 18.66
N GLY A 210 14.03 26.22 19.60
CA GLY A 210 15.10 27.17 19.92
C GLY A 210 16.19 27.25 18.83
N ILE A 211 16.51 26.13 18.15
CA ILE A 211 17.45 26.14 17.02
C ILE A 211 16.93 27.02 15.89
N ARG A 212 15.64 26.92 15.54
CA ARG A 212 15.02 27.71 14.47
C ARG A 212 14.82 29.17 14.86
N GLN A 213 14.65 29.49 16.15
CA GLN A 213 14.69 30.88 16.60
C GLN A 213 16.04 31.55 16.28
N ARG A 214 17.16 30.81 16.37
CA ARG A 214 18.51 31.33 16.06
C ARG A 214 18.88 31.26 14.58
N TYR A 215 18.55 30.17 13.90
CA TYR A 215 19.02 29.87 12.54
C TYR A 215 17.91 29.88 11.47
N GLY A 216 16.68 30.24 11.84
CA GLY A 216 15.55 30.30 10.92
C GLY A 216 15.22 28.95 10.29
N ASN A 217 14.98 28.94 8.98
CA ASN A 217 14.63 27.75 8.20
C ASN A 217 15.85 26.96 7.67
N HIS A 218 17.06 27.22 8.18
CA HIS A 218 18.29 26.62 7.65
C HIS A 218 18.32 25.09 7.77
N HIS A 219 17.75 24.55 8.84
CA HIS A 219 17.88 23.13 9.19
C HIS A 219 16.66 22.29 8.80
N GLN A 220 16.94 21.07 8.35
CA GLN A 220 15.98 19.99 8.13
C GLN A 220 16.27 18.82 9.07
N VAL A 221 15.21 18.13 9.48
CA VAL A 221 15.24 17.06 10.46
C VAL A 221 15.05 15.70 9.78
N ILE A 222 15.85 14.74 10.23
CA ILE A 222 15.69 13.33 9.92
C ILE A 222 15.65 12.59 11.25
N ILE A 223 14.59 11.83 11.52
CA ILE A 223 14.60 10.91 12.65
C ILE A 223 15.31 9.65 12.16
N THR A 224 16.60 9.53 12.41
CA THR A 224 17.46 8.49 11.85
C THR A 224 17.17 7.11 12.43
N GLU A 225 16.64 7.04 13.65
CA GLU A 225 16.15 5.81 14.27
C GLU A 225 14.83 6.10 15.02
N LEU A 226 13.77 5.37 14.68
CA LEU A 226 12.41 5.53 15.19
C LEU A 226 11.77 4.18 15.52
N GLY A 227 11.17 4.03 16.69
CA GLY A 227 10.33 2.85 16.97
C GLY A 227 10.17 2.53 18.46
N LEU A 228 9.76 1.30 18.75
CA LEU A 228 9.61 0.84 20.13
C LEU A 228 10.86 0.09 20.59
N ALA A 229 11.53 0.65 21.58
CA ALA A 229 12.71 0.07 22.23
C ALA A 229 12.43 -0.07 23.72
N ARG A 230 12.40 -1.31 24.22
CA ARG A 230 12.05 -1.60 25.60
C ARG A 230 13.03 -1.02 26.61
N MET A 231 14.30 -0.92 26.22
CA MET A 231 15.36 -0.29 27.02
C MET A 231 15.01 1.15 27.42
N TYR A 232 14.18 1.85 26.64
CA TYR A 232 13.79 3.23 26.95
C TYR A 232 13.00 3.34 28.27
N LYS A 233 12.19 2.33 28.60
CA LYS A 233 11.48 2.24 29.89
C LYS A 233 12.25 1.43 30.93
N TYR A 234 12.97 0.41 30.49
CA TYR A 234 13.69 -0.52 31.37
C TYR A 234 15.19 -0.55 31.07
N PRO A 235 15.93 0.55 31.35
CA PRO A 235 17.32 0.70 30.90
C PRO A 235 18.32 -0.25 31.58
N ASN A 236 17.95 -0.85 32.72
CA ASN A 236 18.78 -1.77 33.49
C ASN A 236 18.33 -3.24 33.36
N ASP A 237 17.40 -3.54 32.47
CA ASP A 237 16.89 -4.89 32.30
C ASP A 237 17.96 -5.78 31.62
N PRO A 238 18.25 -6.99 32.14
CA PRO A 238 19.23 -7.91 31.54
C PRO A 238 18.92 -8.33 30.10
N ALA A 239 17.67 -8.22 29.65
CA ALA A 239 17.29 -8.45 28.26
C ALA A 239 17.97 -7.46 27.29
N GLY A 240 18.41 -6.30 27.80
CA GLY A 240 19.05 -5.25 27.03
C GLY A 240 18.06 -4.58 26.07
N ASP A 241 18.58 -4.15 24.92
CA ASP A 241 17.79 -3.43 23.92
C ASP A 241 17.02 -4.41 23.02
N VAL A 242 15.72 -4.51 23.27
CA VAL A 242 14.79 -5.43 22.61
C VAL A 242 13.53 -4.72 22.15
N GLY A 243 12.95 -5.22 21.06
CA GLY A 243 11.85 -4.58 20.35
C GLY A 243 10.46 -5.05 20.74
N TRP A 244 9.49 -4.56 19.97
CA TRP A 244 8.06 -4.80 20.16
C TRP A 244 7.66 -6.29 20.10
N LEU A 245 8.49 -7.16 19.51
CA LEU A 245 8.30 -8.62 19.49
C LEU A 245 9.15 -9.34 20.54
N TYR A 246 9.58 -8.66 21.60
CA TYR A 246 10.27 -9.32 22.70
C TYR A 246 9.31 -10.31 23.42
N PRO A 247 9.65 -11.61 23.57
CA PRO A 247 8.75 -12.59 24.17
C PRO A 247 8.35 -12.31 25.62
N GLY A 248 9.22 -11.66 26.40
CA GLY A 248 8.93 -11.31 27.80
C GLY A 248 7.91 -10.17 27.95
N GLU A 249 7.70 -9.36 26.91
CA GLU A 249 6.73 -8.27 26.88
C GLU A 249 6.42 -7.90 25.42
N THR A 250 5.59 -8.71 24.75
CA THR A 250 5.25 -8.50 23.34
C THR A 250 4.15 -7.45 23.19
N ILE A 251 4.37 -6.50 22.29
CA ILE A 251 3.38 -5.53 21.83
C ILE A 251 2.66 -6.10 20.61
N SER A 252 1.34 -5.96 20.55
CA SER A 252 0.59 -6.42 19.36
C SER A 252 0.88 -5.52 18.15
N GLU A 253 0.77 -6.07 16.94
CA GLU A 253 0.91 -5.26 15.72
C GLU A 253 -0.12 -4.12 15.67
N ALA A 254 -1.35 -4.35 16.16
CA ALA A 254 -2.38 -3.34 16.24
C ALA A 254 -1.97 -2.15 17.12
N GLN A 255 -1.38 -2.42 18.29
CA GLN A 255 -0.89 -1.38 19.19
C GLN A 255 0.33 -0.65 18.62
N TYR A 256 1.27 -1.37 18.01
CA TYR A 256 2.41 -0.72 17.37
C TYR A 256 1.95 0.15 16.19
N TRP A 257 1.00 -0.34 15.39
CA TRP A 257 0.41 0.41 14.31
C TRP A 257 -0.28 1.70 14.76
N GLU A 258 -1.05 1.67 15.85
CA GLU A 258 -1.64 2.88 16.46
C GLU A 258 -0.56 3.92 16.75
N SER A 259 0.55 3.48 17.34
CA SER A 259 1.70 4.32 17.65
C SER A 259 2.35 4.94 16.40
N LEU A 260 2.54 4.15 15.34
CA LEU A 260 3.14 4.62 14.09
C LEU A 260 2.24 5.58 13.33
N LYS A 261 0.92 5.30 13.30
CA LYS A 261 -0.08 6.19 12.69
C LYS A 261 -0.09 7.55 13.38
N TRP A 262 -0.11 7.57 14.71
CA TRP A 262 -0.04 8.80 15.49
C TRP A 262 1.25 9.59 15.19
N TYR A 263 2.41 8.92 15.28
CA TYR A 263 3.68 9.61 15.11
C TYR A 263 3.87 10.14 13.68
N ASN A 264 3.43 9.39 12.66
CA ASN A 264 3.38 9.89 11.29
C ASN A 264 2.58 11.19 11.18
N ALA A 265 1.38 11.23 11.79
CA ALA A 265 0.54 12.43 11.79
C ALA A 265 1.24 13.62 12.46
N GLU A 266 2.01 13.38 13.53
CA GLU A 266 2.83 14.42 14.15
C GLU A 266 3.97 14.90 13.25
N LEU A 267 4.74 13.98 12.65
CA LEU A 267 5.81 14.35 11.72
C LEU A 267 5.27 15.16 10.53
N CYS A 268 4.07 14.82 10.04
CA CYS A 268 3.43 15.51 8.92
C CYS A 268 3.12 16.99 9.20
N LYS A 269 2.98 17.39 10.46
CA LYS A 269 2.76 18.80 10.85
C LYS A 269 3.99 19.66 10.65
N ASP A 270 5.18 19.06 10.65
CA ASP A 270 6.45 19.78 10.66
C ASP A 270 7.13 19.72 9.29
N SER A 271 6.94 20.75 8.46
CA SER A 271 7.43 20.78 7.07
C SER A 271 8.95 20.65 6.92
N TYR A 272 9.72 20.97 7.97
CA TYR A 272 11.17 20.82 8.01
C TYR A 272 11.64 19.39 8.33
N VAL A 273 10.72 18.45 8.60
CA VAL A 273 11.05 17.04 8.81
C VAL A 273 10.92 16.27 7.50
N LEU A 274 12.00 15.62 7.07
CA LEU A 274 12.02 14.79 5.86
C LEU A 274 11.34 13.43 6.07
N GLY A 275 11.56 12.82 7.23
CA GLY A 275 10.97 11.54 7.60
C GLY A 275 11.61 10.93 8.84
N GLY A 276 11.06 9.81 9.29
CA GLY A 276 11.59 9.04 10.41
C GLY A 276 11.76 7.56 10.10
N CYS A 277 12.99 7.08 10.19
CA CYS A 277 13.41 5.75 9.79
C CYS A 277 13.10 4.72 10.88
N LEU A 278 12.12 3.84 10.60
CA LEU A 278 11.81 2.69 11.44
C LEU A 278 13.07 1.83 11.60
N PHE A 279 13.62 1.76 12.81
CA PHE A 279 14.86 1.02 13.01
C PHE A 279 14.61 -0.49 12.85
N GLN A 280 15.52 -1.17 12.14
CA GLN A 280 15.49 -2.63 11.94
C GLN A 280 14.41 -3.19 10.99
N VAL A 281 13.97 -2.43 9.98
CA VAL A 281 13.17 -2.99 8.87
C VAL A 281 13.97 -4.06 8.12
N GLY A 282 15.27 -3.82 7.91
CA GLY A 282 16.22 -4.82 7.47
C GLY A 282 17.09 -5.32 8.63
N HIS A 283 16.54 -6.14 9.53
CA HIS A 283 17.26 -6.54 10.76
C HIS A 283 18.36 -7.61 10.54
N ALA A 284 19.27 -7.72 11.50
CA ALA A 284 20.23 -8.82 11.60
C ALA A 284 20.45 -9.28 13.05
N GLY A 285 20.79 -10.56 13.22
CA GLY A 285 21.23 -11.13 14.51
C GLY A 285 20.31 -10.79 15.69
N ARG A 286 20.87 -10.16 16.72
CA ARG A 286 20.19 -9.83 17.99
C ARG A 286 19.00 -8.87 17.86
N TRP A 287 18.85 -8.20 16.72
CA TRP A 287 17.80 -7.21 16.48
C TRP A 287 16.48 -7.80 15.97
N GLN A 288 16.36 -9.13 15.95
CA GLN A 288 15.17 -9.83 15.44
C GLN A 288 13.86 -9.46 16.14
N THR A 289 13.90 -9.02 17.41
CA THR A 289 12.71 -8.59 18.16
C THR A 289 12.15 -7.23 17.70
N PHE A 290 12.87 -6.50 16.85
CA PHE A 290 12.43 -5.24 16.26
C PHE A 290 11.81 -5.37 14.87
N ARG A 291 11.92 -6.55 14.25
CA ARG A 291 11.57 -6.79 12.84
C ARG A 291 10.17 -6.26 12.47
N HIS A 292 10.07 -5.74 11.25
CA HIS A 292 8.81 -5.30 10.64
C HIS A 292 8.37 -6.18 9.47
N LEU A 293 9.20 -7.15 9.09
CA LEU A 293 8.98 -8.05 7.96
C LEU A 293 8.94 -9.51 8.45
N GLY A 294 8.33 -10.38 7.65
CA GLY A 294 8.20 -11.80 7.96
C GLY A 294 7.02 -12.09 8.88
N GLN A 295 7.26 -12.79 9.98
CA GLN A 295 6.21 -13.28 10.88
C GLN A 295 6.43 -12.83 12.33
N ASP A 296 5.34 -12.62 13.07
CA ASP A 296 5.35 -12.31 14.50
C ASP A 296 5.70 -13.54 15.38
N ASN A 297 5.57 -13.42 16.70
CA ASN A 297 5.86 -14.52 17.63
C ASN A 297 4.83 -15.65 17.57
N GLN A 298 3.67 -15.39 16.97
CA GLN A 298 2.56 -16.31 16.74
C GLN A 298 2.57 -16.89 15.32
N GLN A 299 3.66 -16.71 14.58
CA GLN A 299 3.83 -17.15 13.19
C GLN A 299 2.82 -16.52 12.21
N GLN A 300 2.20 -15.40 12.58
CA GLN A 300 1.33 -14.64 11.69
C GLN A 300 2.16 -13.66 10.85
N PRO A 301 1.81 -13.45 9.57
CA PRO A 301 2.49 -12.44 8.75
C PRO A 301 2.39 -11.05 9.37
N ILE A 302 3.50 -10.32 9.42
CA ILE A 302 3.52 -8.92 9.87
C ILE A 302 3.05 -8.04 8.71
N LEU A 303 1.97 -7.28 8.91
CA LEU A 303 1.29 -6.48 7.86
C LEU A 303 1.59 -4.97 7.95
N LEU A 304 2.61 -4.57 8.72
CA LEU A 304 2.96 -3.16 8.93
C LEU A 304 3.25 -2.42 7.61
N MET A 305 3.90 -3.07 6.64
CA MET A 305 4.23 -2.42 5.36
C MET A 305 2.98 -2.09 4.54
N ASP A 306 2.02 -3.00 4.48
CA ASP A 306 0.74 -2.78 3.80
C ASP A 306 -0.05 -1.66 4.50
N LYS A 307 0.02 -1.58 5.83
CA LYS A 307 -0.59 -0.49 6.60
C LYS A 307 0.09 0.86 6.34
N ILE A 308 1.42 0.93 6.35
CA ILE A 308 2.19 2.16 6.08
C ILE A 308 1.85 2.72 4.70
N ALA A 309 1.69 1.86 3.70
CA ALA A 309 1.33 2.27 2.33
C ALA A 309 -0.02 3.02 2.25
N THR A 310 -0.88 2.91 3.27
CA THR A 310 -2.17 3.63 3.33
C THR A 310 -2.07 5.04 3.93
N LEU A 311 -0.91 5.45 4.46
CA LEU A 311 -0.75 6.74 5.14
C LEU A 311 -0.54 7.91 4.15
N SER A 312 -1.07 9.08 4.53
CA SER A 312 -0.78 10.36 3.86
C SER A 312 -0.57 11.48 4.89
N CYS A 313 0.10 12.56 4.49
CA CYS A 313 0.20 13.79 5.29
C CYS A 313 -0.96 14.76 5.06
N ASP A 314 -1.87 14.46 4.12
CA ASP A 314 -2.95 15.35 3.69
C ASP A 314 -4.17 15.33 4.63
N GLY A 315 -3.96 14.94 5.89
CA GLY A 315 -4.85 15.28 6.99
C GLY A 315 -6.32 14.89 6.82
N ASN A 316 -6.62 13.62 6.54
CA ASN A 316 -8.00 13.08 6.69
C ASN A 316 -8.10 11.94 7.71
N GLY A 317 -7.17 11.93 8.68
CA GLY A 317 -7.11 10.95 9.77
C GLY A 317 -7.85 11.34 11.05
N ASN A 318 -8.64 12.42 11.06
CA ASN A 318 -9.55 12.76 12.15
C ASN A 318 -10.99 12.69 11.65
N GLY A 319 -11.77 11.83 12.31
CA GLY A 319 -13.11 11.41 11.89
C GLY A 319 -14.08 12.57 11.67
N ASN A 320 -14.58 12.65 10.45
CA ASN A 320 -15.93 13.09 10.17
C ASN A 320 -16.65 11.90 9.52
N GLY A 321 -17.49 11.23 10.31
CA GLY A 321 -17.93 9.83 10.15
C GLY A 321 -18.81 9.45 8.96
N ASN A 322 -18.74 10.18 7.83
CA ASN A 322 -19.44 9.78 6.60
C ASN A 322 -18.54 9.66 5.36
N GLY A 323 -17.44 10.41 5.28
CA GLY A 323 -16.48 10.27 4.15
C GLY A 323 -15.68 8.96 4.20
N ASP A 324 -15.40 8.48 5.41
CA ASP A 324 -14.68 7.24 5.69
C ASP A 324 -15.55 6.01 5.38
N LYS A 325 -16.87 6.11 5.61
CA LYS A 325 -17.84 5.02 5.42
C LYS A 325 -17.98 4.61 3.96
N THR A 326 -18.17 5.58 3.06
CA THR A 326 -18.33 5.34 1.62
C THR A 326 -17.03 4.84 0.98
N ASP A 327 -15.87 5.31 1.46
CA ASP A 327 -14.58 4.81 0.99
C ASP A 327 -14.26 3.41 1.53
N LEU A 328 -14.54 3.15 2.81
CA LEU A 328 -14.47 1.82 3.42
C LEU A 328 -15.38 0.84 2.67
N LEU A 329 -16.62 1.22 2.36
CA LEU A 329 -17.55 0.39 1.59
C LEU A 329 -17.04 0.09 0.19
N ARG A 330 -16.51 1.09 -0.51
CA ARG A 330 -15.92 0.88 -1.84
C ARG A 330 -14.73 -0.08 -1.78
N ARG A 331 -13.93 0.00 -0.72
CA ARG A 331 -12.76 -0.87 -0.51
C ARG A 331 -13.16 -2.29 -0.09
N VAL A 332 -14.17 -2.44 0.76
CA VAL A 332 -14.72 -3.75 1.16
C VAL A 332 -15.36 -4.43 -0.05
N HIS A 333 -16.13 -3.69 -0.85
CA HIS A 333 -16.72 -4.21 -2.07
C HIS A 333 -15.67 -4.59 -3.12
N ALA A 334 -14.65 -3.75 -3.35
CA ALA A 334 -13.56 -4.08 -4.26
C ALA A 334 -12.75 -5.29 -3.78
N ALA A 335 -12.53 -5.41 -2.46
CA ALA A 335 -11.90 -6.58 -1.87
C ALA A 335 -12.76 -7.83 -2.07
N ARG A 336 -14.07 -7.77 -1.84
CA ARG A 336 -15.02 -8.86 -2.04
C ARG A 336 -15.08 -9.30 -3.51
N ALA A 337 -15.18 -8.37 -4.45
CA ALA A 337 -15.17 -8.64 -5.89
C ALA A 337 -13.87 -9.32 -6.37
N THR A 338 -12.76 -9.09 -5.67
CA THR A 338 -11.47 -9.75 -5.93
C THR A 338 -11.39 -11.12 -5.25
N LEU A 339 -11.94 -11.24 -4.04
CA LEU A 339 -11.89 -12.45 -3.22
C LEU A 339 -12.88 -13.53 -3.67
N GLU A 340 -14.05 -13.17 -4.20
CA GLU A 340 -15.09 -14.12 -4.64
C GLU A 340 -14.61 -15.06 -5.76
N PRO A 341 -14.04 -14.57 -6.88
CA PRO A 341 -13.50 -15.45 -7.92
C PRO A 341 -12.32 -16.29 -7.42
N ALA A 342 -11.46 -15.72 -6.57
CA ALA A 342 -10.31 -16.41 -6.00
C ALA A 342 -10.73 -17.54 -5.04
N ALA A 343 -11.75 -17.32 -4.21
CA ALA A 343 -12.32 -18.32 -3.32
C ALA A 343 -12.95 -19.48 -4.10
N GLY A 344 -13.67 -19.18 -5.19
CA GLY A 344 -14.24 -20.20 -6.08
C GLY A 344 -13.16 -21.07 -6.75
N LEU A 345 -12.06 -20.45 -7.20
CA LEU A 345 -10.91 -21.17 -7.77
C LEU A 345 -10.23 -22.08 -6.74
N VAL A 346 -10.00 -21.58 -5.52
CA VAL A 346 -9.35 -22.32 -4.44
C VAL A 346 -10.21 -23.48 -3.95
N ALA A 347 -11.53 -23.30 -3.87
CA ALA A 347 -12.48 -24.33 -3.46
C ALA A 347 -12.56 -25.50 -4.46
N ALA A 348 -12.38 -25.25 -5.76
CA ALA A 348 -12.46 -26.28 -6.80
C ALA A 348 -11.16 -27.09 -7.00
N LEU A 349 -10.03 -26.66 -6.44
CA LEU A 349 -8.72 -27.31 -6.64
C LEU A 349 -8.65 -28.77 -6.10
N PRO A 350 -9.18 -29.10 -4.91
CA PRO A 350 -9.16 -30.47 -4.41
C PRO A 350 -9.89 -31.46 -5.33
N ASP A 351 -11.07 -31.10 -5.83
CA ASP A 351 -11.86 -31.97 -6.71
C ASP A 351 -11.21 -32.18 -8.08
N ARG A 352 -10.58 -31.13 -8.62
CA ARG A 352 -9.80 -31.23 -9.87
C ARG A 352 -8.56 -32.11 -9.70
N MET A 353 -7.89 -32.02 -8.55
CA MET A 353 -6.74 -32.88 -8.22
C MET A 353 -7.16 -34.34 -8.05
N ALA A 354 -8.30 -34.60 -7.40
CA ALA A 354 -8.86 -35.94 -7.26
C ALA A 354 -9.22 -36.56 -8.63
N THR A 355 -9.80 -35.76 -9.54
CA THR A 355 -10.11 -36.19 -10.91
C THR A 355 -8.83 -36.55 -11.67
N LEU A 356 -7.82 -35.69 -11.65
CA LEU A 356 -6.53 -35.94 -12.31
C LEU A 356 -5.85 -37.21 -11.77
N GLN A 357 -5.90 -37.45 -10.46
CA GLN A 357 -5.32 -38.64 -9.85
C GLN A 357 -6.03 -39.92 -10.30
N ARG A 358 -7.36 -39.89 -10.44
CA ARG A 358 -8.13 -41.03 -10.97
C ARG A 358 -7.75 -41.29 -12.43
N ASP A 359 -7.76 -40.25 -13.27
CA ASP A 359 -7.49 -40.37 -14.69
C ASP A 359 -6.06 -40.89 -14.95
N LEU A 360 -5.06 -40.42 -14.19
CA LEU A 360 -3.69 -40.95 -14.24
C LEU A 360 -3.58 -42.40 -13.76
N SER A 361 -4.34 -42.79 -12.74
CA SER A 361 -4.37 -44.17 -12.25
C SER A 361 -4.99 -45.13 -13.27
N GLU A 362 -6.07 -44.71 -13.94
CA GLU A 362 -6.73 -45.47 -15.01
C GLU A 362 -5.80 -45.63 -16.23
N LEU A 363 -5.12 -44.55 -16.63
CA LEU A 363 -4.12 -44.59 -17.71
C LEU A 363 -2.93 -45.48 -17.36
N ALA A 364 -2.41 -45.39 -16.13
CA ALA A 364 -1.31 -46.23 -15.67
C ALA A 364 -1.70 -47.72 -15.67
N ALA A 365 -2.93 -48.05 -15.23
CA ALA A 365 -3.45 -49.42 -15.26
C ALA A 365 -3.62 -49.96 -16.70
N ALA A 366 -4.11 -49.14 -17.62
CA ALA A 366 -4.24 -49.50 -19.03
C ALA A 366 -2.87 -49.77 -19.69
N VAL A 367 -1.86 -48.95 -19.39
CA VAL A 367 -0.48 -49.16 -19.88
C VAL A 367 0.16 -50.39 -19.23
N ALA A 368 -0.07 -50.64 -17.93
CA ALA A 368 0.44 -51.81 -17.22
C ALA A 368 -0.16 -53.13 -17.75
N ALA A 369 -1.44 -53.12 -18.16
CA ALA A 369 -2.09 -54.28 -18.77
C ALA A 369 -1.44 -54.71 -20.10
N VAL A 370 -0.87 -53.74 -20.83
CA VAL A 370 -0.17 -53.96 -22.11
C VAL A 370 1.27 -54.48 -21.90
N ARG A 371 1.83 -54.40 -20.68
CA ARG A 371 3.22 -54.80 -20.32
C ARG A 371 4.25 -54.43 -21.40
N PRO A 372 4.57 -53.13 -21.56
CA PRO A 372 5.40 -52.61 -22.64
C PRO A 372 6.76 -53.32 -22.75
N ASP A 373 7.40 -53.60 -21.62
CA ASP A 373 8.69 -54.31 -21.56
C ASP A 373 8.60 -55.77 -22.04
N GLU A 374 7.48 -56.45 -21.78
CA GLU A 374 7.27 -57.82 -22.30
C GLU A 374 6.96 -57.81 -23.79
N LEU A 375 6.21 -56.82 -24.28
CA LEU A 375 5.95 -56.66 -25.71
C LEU A 375 7.20 -56.31 -26.50
N LEU A 376 8.06 -55.43 -25.97
CA LEU A 376 9.32 -55.07 -26.59
C LEU A 376 10.25 -56.29 -26.68
N LYS A 377 10.42 -57.05 -25.58
CA LYS A 377 11.20 -58.30 -25.58
C LYS A 377 10.66 -59.34 -26.56
N ARG A 378 9.32 -59.45 -26.70
CA ARG A 378 8.69 -60.34 -27.68
C ARG A 378 8.94 -59.88 -29.12
N ALA A 379 8.90 -58.57 -29.37
CA ALA A 379 9.20 -58.00 -30.68
C ALA A 379 10.67 -58.21 -31.07
N GLU A 380 11.61 -57.94 -30.14
CA GLU A 380 13.05 -58.19 -30.33
C GLU A 380 13.32 -59.67 -30.63
N LYS A 381 12.71 -60.58 -29.85
CA LYS A 381 12.83 -62.02 -30.08
C LYS A 381 12.25 -62.44 -31.43
N ALA A 382 11.16 -61.84 -31.88
CA ALA A 382 10.58 -62.13 -33.19
C ALA A 382 11.47 -61.65 -34.34
N VAL A 383 12.15 -60.50 -34.18
CA VAL A 383 13.15 -59.99 -35.12
C VAL A 383 14.37 -60.91 -35.18
N GLU A 384 14.87 -61.36 -34.03
CA GLU A 384 15.99 -62.31 -33.95
C GLU A 384 15.64 -63.65 -34.62
N GLN A 385 14.44 -64.18 -34.36
CA GLN A 385 13.94 -65.40 -35.00
C GLN A 385 13.77 -65.22 -36.52
N LEU A 386 13.39 -64.03 -36.98
CA LEU A 386 13.32 -63.71 -38.41
C LEU A 386 14.70 -63.70 -39.06
N GLN A 387 15.71 -63.12 -38.41
CA GLN A 387 17.09 -63.12 -38.91
C GLN A 387 17.64 -64.56 -39.03
N GLN A 388 17.38 -65.40 -38.02
CA GLN A 388 17.76 -66.82 -38.05
C GLN A 388 17.04 -67.59 -39.17
N LEU A 389 15.77 -67.30 -39.42
CA LEU A 389 14.99 -67.88 -40.52
C LEU A 389 15.51 -67.44 -41.89
N GLU A 390 15.89 -66.17 -42.05
CA GLU A 390 16.49 -65.66 -43.29
C GLU A 390 17.85 -66.31 -43.58
N GLU A 391 18.67 -66.47 -42.55
CA GLU A 391 19.97 -67.16 -42.65
C GLU A 391 19.78 -68.63 -43.03
N ALA A 392 18.83 -69.33 -42.41
CA ALA A 392 18.50 -70.72 -42.75
C ALA A 392 17.93 -70.88 -44.17
N VAL A 393 17.11 -69.94 -44.65
CA VAL A 393 16.60 -69.93 -46.03
C VAL A 393 17.72 -69.63 -47.03
N GLY A 394 18.65 -68.72 -46.69
CA GLY A 394 19.85 -68.45 -47.50
C GLY A 394 20.78 -69.66 -47.62
N GLN A 395 20.86 -70.51 -46.60
CA GLN A 395 21.58 -71.79 -46.64
C GLN A 395 20.86 -72.86 -47.48
N LEU A 396 19.51 -72.84 -47.53
CA LEU A 396 18.70 -73.73 -48.38
C LEU A 396 18.71 -73.34 -49.86
N ASP A 397 18.92 -72.07 -50.20
CA ASP A 397 19.09 -71.61 -51.59
C ASP A 397 20.36 -72.19 -52.27
N ALA A 398 21.31 -72.70 -51.47
CA ALA A 398 22.49 -73.43 -51.95
C ALA A 398 22.28 -74.94 -52.15
N ALA A 399 21.10 -75.49 -51.81
CA ALA A 399 20.80 -76.92 -51.89
C ALA A 399 20.00 -77.29 -53.16
N SER A 400 20.48 -78.27 -53.92
CA SER A 400 19.85 -78.77 -55.15
C SER A 400 18.52 -79.48 -54.86
N GLY A 401 17.37 -78.89 -55.20
CA GLY A 401 16.06 -79.58 -55.15
C GLY A 401 14.81 -78.75 -54.84
N VAL A 402 14.90 -77.45 -54.56
CA VAL A 402 13.73 -76.61 -54.19
C VAL A 402 13.05 -75.97 -55.42
N THR A 403 11.74 -76.11 -55.56
CA THR A 403 10.97 -75.54 -56.68
C THR A 403 10.81 -74.01 -56.57
N ALA A 404 10.61 -73.31 -57.69
CA ALA A 404 10.39 -71.85 -57.70
C ALA A 404 9.14 -71.43 -56.91
N GLU A 405 8.11 -72.29 -56.88
CA GLU A 405 6.85 -72.05 -56.19
C GLU A 405 6.99 -72.10 -54.66
N GLN A 406 7.79 -73.04 -54.15
CA GLN A 406 8.14 -73.14 -52.73
C GLN A 406 8.95 -71.91 -52.26
N ARG A 407 9.87 -71.42 -53.08
CA ARG A 407 10.64 -70.19 -52.81
C ARG A 407 9.74 -68.95 -52.74
N ALA A 408 8.80 -68.82 -53.67
CA ALA A 408 7.83 -67.72 -53.67
C ALA A 408 6.85 -67.79 -52.47
N ALA A 409 6.52 -68.99 -51.99
CA ALA A 409 5.69 -69.16 -50.79
C ALA A 409 6.43 -68.78 -49.50
N TRP A 410 7.73 -69.11 -49.38
CA TRP A 410 8.55 -68.71 -48.24
C TRP A 410 8.80 -67.21 -48.20
N ALA A 411 9.13 -66.58 -49.34
CA ALA A 411 9.31 -65.14 -49.43
C ALA A 411 8.07 -64.35 -48.97
N ARG A 412 6.86 -64.83 -49.33
CA ARG A 412 5.60 -64.24 -48.88
C ARG A 412 5.38 -64.36 -47.37
N ARG A 413 5.74 -65.52 -46.77
CA ARG A 413 5.62 -65.73 -45.32
C ARG A 413 6.61 -64.88 -44.53
N ILE A 414 7.85 -64.73 -45.03
CA ILE A 414 8.86 -63.86 -44.42
C ILE A 414 8.42 -62.39 -44.50
N ALA A 415 7.90 -61.93 -45.64
CA ALA A 415 7.39 -60.56 -45.78
C ALA A 415 6.21 -60.26 -44.85
N ALA A 416 5.27 -61.20 -44.69
CA ALA A 416 4.16 -61.06 -43.75
C ALA A 416 4.65 -61.01 -42.29
N ALA A 417 5.59 -61.87 -41.92
CA ALA A 417 6.17 -61.91 -40.58
C ALA A 417 7.01 -60.64 -40.27
N LYS A 418 7.74 -60.09 -41.23
CA LYS A 418 8.42 -58.78 -41.09
C LYS A 418 7.45 -57.64 -40.81
N THR A 419 6.33 -57.61 -41.54
CA THR A 419 5.28 -56.60 -41.35
C THR A 419 4.68 -56.71 -39.94
N GLN A 420 4.44 -57.93 -39.49
CA GLN A 420 3.90 -58.19 -38.15
C GLN A 420 4.89 -57.84 -37.03
N ALA A 421 6.19 -58.14 -37.20
CA ALA A 421 7.24 -57.77 -36.26
C ALA A 421 7.41 -56.23 -36.16
N ALA A 422 7.41 -55.52 -37.29
CA ALA A 422 7.46 -54.06 -37.31
C ALA A 422 6.25 -53.41 -36.62
N THR A 423 5.05 -53.99 -36.80
CA THR A 423 3.83 -53.51 -36.14
C THR A 423 3.89 -53.69 -34.62
N LEU A 424 4.41 -54.82 -34.15
CA LEU A 424 4.58 -55.09 -32.72
C LEU A 424 5.63 -54.18 -32.08
N GLN A 425 6.70 -53.86 -32.81
CA GLN A 425 7.74 -52.96 -32.35
C GLN A 425 7.24 -51.51 -32.22
N ASP A 426 6.50 -51.00 -33.22
CA ASP A 426 5.89 -49.66 -33.18
C ASP A 426 4.87 -49.53 -32.03
N ALA A 427 4.04 -50.56 -31.82
CA ALA A 427 3.09 -50.60 -30.71
C ALA A 427 3.78 -50.63 -29.33
N ALA A 428 4.87 -51.40 -29.19
CA ALA A 428 5.63 -51.46 -27.95
C ALA A 428 6.33 -50.14 -27.62
N GLN A 429 6.88 -49.46 -28.65
CA GLN A 429 7.57 -48.19 -28.47
C GLN A 429 6.61 -47.06 -28.08
N LYS A 430 5.44 -46.97 -28.71
CA LYS A 430 4.37 -46.03 -28.30
C LYS A 430 3.91 -46.27 -26.86
N ALA A 431 3.79 -47.53 -26.45
CA ALA A 431 3.40 -47.86 -25.07
C ALA A 431 4.48 -47.48 -24.04
N ALA A 432 5.77 -47.63 -24.39
CA ALA A 432 6.88 -47.21 -23.54
C ALA A 432 6.99 -45.68 -23.41
N GLU A 433 6.80 -44.94 -24.51
CA GLU A 433 6.77 -43.47 -24.51
C GLU A 433 5.63 -42.93 -23.63
N LEU A 434 4.44 -43.53 -23.72
CA LEU A 434 3.29 -43.16 -22.89
C LEU A 434 3.55 -43.45 -21.40
N ALA A 435 4.24 -44.55 -21.08
CA ALA A 435 4.63 -44.87 -19.70
C ALA A 435 5.56 -43.81 -19.09
N VAL A 436 6.54 -43.31 -19.87
CA VAL A 436 7.44 -42.23 -19.43
C VAL A 436 6.66 -40.93 -19.21
N GLN A 437 5.72 -40.59 -20.08
CA GLN A 437 4.88 -39.40 -19.93
C GLN A 437 3.98 -39.47 -18.70
N ILE A 438 3.38 -40.64 -18.41
CA ILE A 438 2.58 -40.86 -17.19
C ILE A 438 3.45 -40.73 -15.94
N ALA A 439 4.67 -41.27 -15.93
CA ALA A 439 5.60 -41.15 -14.81
C ALA A 439 6.02 -39.69 -14.55
N ALA A 440 6.24 -38.91 -15.61
CA ALA A 440 6.49 -37.48 -15.50
C ALA A 440 5.27 -36.73 -14.93
N ALA A 441 4.06 -37.02 -15.42
CA ALA A 441 2.83 -36.43 -14.93
C ALA A 441 2.53 -36.78 -13.45
N GLU A 442 2.85 -38.00 -13.00
CA GLU A 442 2.78 -38.41 -11.60
C GLU A 442 3.76 -37.63 -10.71
N LYS A 443 4.97 -37.35 -11.21
CA LYS A 443 5.96 -36.52 -10.50
C LYS A 443 5.47 -35.07 -10.36
N ASP A 444 4.92 -34.49 -11.42
CA ASP A 444 4.36 -33.14 -11.40
C ASP A 444 3.13 -33.06 -10.49
N ARG A 445 2.26 -34.07 -10.50
CA ARG A 445 1.14 -34.22 -9.56
C ARG A 445 1.62 -34.25 -8.11
N ALA A 446 2.66 -35.05 -7.81
CA ALA A 446 3.24 -35.13 -6.47
C ALA A 446 3.82 -33.77 -6.01
N ALA A 447 4.42 -32.99 -6.92
CA ALA A 447 4.89 -31.64 -6.63
C ALA A 447 3.75 -30.62 -6.40
N LEU A 448 2.59 -30.82 -7.02
CA LEU A 448 1.40 -29.97 -6.86
C LEU A 448 0.58 -30.31 -5.60
N ALA A 449 0.63 -31.55 -5.11
CA ALA A 449 -0.08 -32.00 -3.91
C ALA A 449 0.10 -31.10 -2.66
N PRO A 450 1.32 -30.71 -2.24
CA PRO A 450 1.47 -29.82 -1.08
C PRO A 450 0.87 -28.43 -1.30
N ARG A 451 0.86 -27.93 -2.55
CA ARG A 451 0.28 -26.63 -2.89
C ARG A 451 -1.25 -26.66 -2.81
N VAL A 452 -1.88 -27.77 -3.23
CA VAL A 452 -3.33 -28.00 -3.08
C VAL A 452 -3.70 -28.17 -1.60
N ALA A 453 -2.88 -28.87 -0.81
CA ALA A 453 -3.10 -29.00 0.63
C ALA A 453 -3.02 -27.63 1.36
N SER A 454 -2.08 -26.77 0.96
CA SER A 454 -2.02 -25.39 1.46
C SER A 454 -3.22 -24.56 1.03
N ALA A 455 -3.67 -24.67 -0.23
CA ALA A 455 -4.86 -23.99 -0.73
C ALA A 455 -6.14 -24.43 0.03
N ALA A 456 -6.28 -25.72 0.34
CA ALA A 456 -7.39 -26.26 1.13
C ALA A 456 -7.43 -25.69 2.56
N LYS A 457 -6.27 -25.40 3.17
CA LYS A 457 -6.18 -24.76 4.50
C LYS A 457 -6.58 -23.28 4.47
N LEU A 458 -6.37 -22.61 3.34
CA LEU A 458 -6.74 -21.20 3.15
C LEU A 458 -8.22 -21.04 2.80
N SER A 459 -8.87 -22.06 2.21
CA SER A 459 -10.27 -21.99 1.80
C SER A 459 -11.24 -21.56 2.93
N PRO A 460 -11.19 -22.13 4.15
CA PRO A 460 -12.03 -21.66 5.25
C PRO A 460 -11.75 -20.20 5.66
N GLN A 461 -10.51 -19.73 5.49
CA GLN A 461 -10.12 -18.35 5.81
C GLN A 461 -10.71 -17.38 4.78
N PHE A 462 -10.69 -17.73 3.49
CA PHE A 462 -11.36 -16.96 2.43
C PHE A 462 -12.87 -16.87 2.67
N VAL A 463 -13.52 -17.97 3.05
CA VAL A 463 -14.96 -17.99 3.38
C VAL A 463 -15.26 -17.12 4.60
N ALA A 464 -14.42 -17.18 5.64
CA ALA A 464 -14.57 -16.34 6.82
C ALA A 464 -14.41 -14.85 6.49
N LEU A 465 -13.40 -14.50 5.69
CA LEU A 465 -13.17 -13.13 5.22
C LEU A 465 -14.32 -12.60 4.36
N LEU A 466 -14.88 -13.41 3.46
CA LEU A 466 -16.04 -13.03 2.66
C LEU A 466 -17.28 -12.78 3.53
N LYS A 467 -17.48 -13.59 4.57
CA LYS A 467 -18.56 -13.42 5.54
C LYS A 467 -18.37 -12.14 6.37
N GLU A 468 -17.13 -11.86 6.78
CA GLU A 468 -16.78 -10.65 7.52
C GLU A 468 -16.94 -9.40 6.65
N ALA A 469 -16.51 -9.45 5.39
CA ALA A 469 -16.73 -8.39 4.40
C ALA A 469 -18.23 -8.10 4.21
N SER A 470 -19.06 -9.14 4.04
CA SER A 470 -20.52 -8.98 3.91
C SER A 470 -21.15 -8.38 5.17
N SER A 471 -20.70 -8.82 6.35
CA SER A 471 -21.19 -8.29 7.64
C SER A 471 -20.78 -6.83 7.84
N LEU A 472 -19.59 -6.45 7.37
CA LEU A 472 -19.12 -5.06 7.39
C LEU A 472 -19.91 -4.19 6.40
N GLU A 473 -20.25 -4.69 5.21
CA GLU A 473 -21.10 -3.99 4.23
C GLU A 473 -22.50 -3.72 4.77
N GLU A 474 -23.11 -4.71 5.43
CA GLU A 474 -24.40 -4.54 6.12
C GLU A 474 -24.32 -3.53 7.27
N ALA A 475 -23.29 -3.63 8.12
CA ALA A 475 -23.05 -2.68 9.22
C ALA A 475 -22.79 -1.25 8.73
N LEU A 476 -22.28 -1.10 7.50
CA LEU A 476 -22.00 0.18 6.86
C LEU A 476 -23.17 0.65 5.95
N GLY A 477 -24.34 0.01 5.97
CA GLY A 477 -25.58 0.62 5.45
C GLY A 477 -25.87 0.43 3.96
N GLY A 478 -25.36 -0.65 3.34
CA GLY A 478 -25.89 -1.20 2.09
C GLY A 478 -25.15 -0.79 0.80
N GLU A 479 -25.63 -1.33 -0.32
CA GLU A 479 -24.99 -1.20 -1.64
C GLU A 479 -25.27 0.16 -2.31
N PRO A 480 -24.33 0.68 -3.13
CA PRO A 480 -24.60 1.80 -4.04
C PRO A 480 -25.82 1.51 -4.93
N VAL A 481 -26.60 2.55 -5.25
CA VAL A 481 -27.74 2.40 -6.18
C VAL A 481 -27.20 1.95 -7.53
N GLY A 482 -27.69 0.82 -8.05
CA GLY A 482 -27.28 0.25 -9.34
C GLY A 482 -27.47 1.23 -10.52
N PRO A 483 -27.01 0.88 -11.73
CA PRO A 483 -27.10 1.73 -12.91
C PRO A 483 -28.57 2.11 -13.22
N MET A 484 -28.87 3.41 -13.22
CA MET A 484 -30.20 3.96 -13.50
C MET A 484 -30.18 4.88 -14.73
N ALA A 485 -31.27 4.89 -15.50
CA ALA A 485 -31.46 5.80 -16.62
C ALA A 485 -31.88 7.21 -16.14
N PRO A 486 -31.50 8.30 -16.87
CA PRO A 486 -31.97 9.64 -16.55
C PRO A 486 -33.49 9.74 -16.70
N PRO A 487 -34.21 10.41 -15.78
CA PRO A 487 -35.63 10.66 -15.96
C PRO A 487 -35.88 11.65 -17.10
N PRO A 488 -37.11 11.72 -17.66
CA PRO A 488 -37.49 12.80 -18.55
C PRO A 488 -37.23 14.16 -17.91
N LEU A 489 -36.39 14.98 -18.54
CA LEU A 489 -36.00 16.30 -18.04
C LEU A 489 -35.82 17.29 -19.18
N HIS A 490 -35.98 18.58 -18.87
CA HIS A 490 -35.74 19.70 -19.77
C HIS A 490 -34.36 20.30 -19.48
N ASP A 491 -33.42 20.16 -20.42
CA ASP A 491 -32.11 20.80 -20.31
C ASP A 491 -32.21 22.26 -20.76
N VAL A 492 -32.19 23.17 -19.78
CA VAL A 492 -32.30 24.61 -20.00
C VAL A 492 -31.01 25.35 -19.70
N ARG A 493 -29.91 24.63 -19.38
CA ARG A 493 -28.65 25.20 -18.90
C ARG A 493 -28.15 26.36 -19.75
N GLU A 494 -28.20 26.24 -21.07
CA GLU A 494 -27.69 27.24 -22.01
C GLU A 494 -28.69 28.35 -22.36
N THR A 495 -29.94 28.25 -21.89
CA THR A 495 -31.01 29.21 -22.19
C THR A 495 -31.35 30.15 -21.04
N LEU A 496 -30.92 29.80 -19.81
CA LEU A 496 -31.23 30.60 -18.62
C LEU A 496 -30.42 31.91 -18.56
N PRO A 497 -31.00 32.98 -18.00
CA PRO A 497 -30.27 34.20 -17.66
C PRO A 497 -29.02 33.91 -16.83
N ARG A 498 -27.89 34.48 -17.25
CA ARG A 498 -26.59 34.43 -16.57
C ARG A 498 -26.07 35.84 -16.38
N HIS A 499 -25.28 36.06 -15.34
CA HIS A 499 -24.61 37.34 -15.15
C HIS A 499 -23.65 37.63 -16.31
N ALA A 500 -23.42 38.90 -16.67
CA ALA A 500 -22.56 39.25 -17.81
C ALA A 500 -21.15 38.64 -17.67
N THR A 501 -20.53 38.82 -16.51
CA THR A 501 -19.12 38.43 -16.23
C THR A 501 -18.92 37.36 -15.16
N ASN A 502 -19.74 37.33 -14.10
CA ASN A 502 -19.56 36.37 -12.99
C ASN A 502 -19.91 34.93 -13.43
N ARG A 503 -19.06 33.96 -13.05
CA ARG A 503 -19.23 32.53 -13.33
C ARG A 503 -19.02 31.71 -12.07
N TYR A 504 -19.69 30.56 -11.98
CA TYR A 504 -19.43 29.60 -10.91
C TYR A 504 -18.08 28.91 -11.14
N PRO A 505 -17.30 28.64 -10.08
CA PRO A 505 -16.14 27.75 -10.16
C PRO A 505 -16.56 26.34 -10.63
N THR A 506 -15.61 25.58 -11.16
CA THR A 506 -15.83 24.20 -11.61
C THR A 506 -15.11 23.19 -10.72
N ARG A 507 -15.71 22.01 -10.54
CA ARG A 507 -15.15 20.86 -9.81
C ARG A 507 -15.20 19.58 -10.65
N ALA A 508 -14.38 18.59 -10.29
CA ALA A 508 -14.48 17.24 -10.83
C ALA A 508 -15.69 16.49 -10.22
N LYS A 509 -16.36 15.62 -10.99
CA LYS A 509 -17.60 14.96 -10.53
C LYS A 509 -17.39 14.04 -9.31
N ASP A 510 -16.22 13.44 -9.18
CA ASP A 510 -15.82 12.57 -8.06
C ASP A 510 -15.63 13.32 -6.72
N THR A 511 -15.59 14.65 -6.76
CA THR A 511 -15.62 15.50 -5.56
C THR A 511 -17.03 15.64 -5.00
N ILE A 512 -18.07 15.29 -5.76
CA ILE A 512 -19.46 15.36 -5.28
C ILE A 512 -19.70 14.22 -4.30
N ARG A 513 -20.09 14.56 -3.07
CA ARG A 513 -20.33 13.61 -1.98
C ARG A 513 -21.77 13.56 -1.50
N ARG A 514 -22.64 14.46 -1.95
CA ARG A 514 -24.01 14.57 -1.42
C ARG A 514 -24.99 15.24 -2.38
N VAL A 515 -26.27 14.89 -2.24
CA VAL A 515 -27.40 15.59 -2.85
C VAL A 515 -28.10 16.43 -1.77
N LEU A 516 -28.23 17.73 -2.02
CA LEU A 516 -28.87 18.70 -1.15
C LEU A 516 -30.22 19.09 -1.71
N VAL A 517 -31.28 18.76 -0.97
CA VAL A 517 -32.65 19.11 -1.29
C VAL A 517 -32.98 20.49 -0.74
N HIS A 518 -33.53 21.35 -1.59
CA HIS A 518 -33.96 22.71 -1.28
C HIS A 518 -35.43 22.91 -1.59
N HIS A 519 -36.02 23.97 -1.03
CA HIS A 519 -37.21 24.60 -1.60
C HIS A 519 -36.87 25.96 -2.21
N THR A 520 -37.75 26.48 -3.04
CA THR A 520 -37.54 27.81 -3.66
C THR A 520 -38.15 28.95 -2.85
N VAL A 521 -39.08 28.66 -1.94
CA VAL A 521 -39.93 29.66 -1.25
C VAL A 521 -40.71 30.51 -2.25
N THR A 522 -41.16 29.89 -3.33
CA THR A 522 -41.97 30.52 -4.37
C THR A 522 -43.22 29.67 -4.67
N ARG A 523 -43.94 30.01 -5.74
CA ARG A 523 -44.99 29.15 -6.31
C ARG A 523 -44.40 27.84 -6.85
N ASP A 524 -45.20 26.80 -6.88
CA ASP A 524 -44.83 25.46 -7.32
C ASP A 524 -44.69 25.33 -8.85
N ASP A 525 -45.23 26.27 -9.62
CA ASP A 525 -45.11 26.39 -11.07
C ASP A 525 -44.08 27.44 -11.53
N ILE A 526 -43.14 27.84 -10.66
CA ILE A 526 -42.17 28.90 -10.97
C ILE A 526 -41.29 28.54 -12.19
N PRO A 527 -41.21 29.39 -13.23
CA PRO A 527 -40.29 29.13 -14.35
C PRO A 527 -38.82 29.30 -13.93
N PRO A 528 -37.91 28.42 -14.39
CA PRO A 528 -36.49 28.51 -14.05
C PRO A 528 -35.87 29.84 -14.52
N GLU A 529 -36.36 30.44 -15.61
CA GLU A 529 -35.92 31.74 -16.13
C GLU A 529 -36.18 32.86 -15.12
N ARG A 530 -37.33 32.82 -14.43
CA ARG A 530 -37.70 33.83 -13.44
C ARG A 530 -36.82 33.73 -12.19
N LEU A 531 -36.50 32.52 -11.75
CA LEU A 531 -35.56 32.29 -10.65
C LEU A 531 -34.13 32.72 -11.02
N ALA A 532 -33.67 32.33 -12.21
CA ALA A 532 -32.36 32.72 -12.72
C ALA A 532 -32.23 34.24 -12.83
N GLN A 533 -33.22 34.92 -13.42
CA GLN A 533 -33.22 36.38 -13.54
C GLN A 533 -33.18 37.07 -12.17
N ALA A 534 -34.03 36.66 -11.23
CA ALA A 534 -34.06 37.24 -9.89
C ALA A 534 -32.73 37.08 -9.12
N LEU A 535 -31.99 35.99 -9.36
CA LEU A 535 -30.67 35.76 -8.77
C LEU A 535 -29.58 36.57 -9.48
N VAL A 536 -29.63 36.68 -10.80
CA VAL A 536 -28.72 37.52 -11.59
C VAL A 536 -28.88 38.99 -11.23
N ASP A 537 -30.11 39.49 -11.05
CA ASP A 537 -30.40 40.85 -10.61
C ASP A 537 -29.81 41.15 -9.21
N ARG A 538 -29.58 40.11 -8.40
CA ARG A 538 -28.90 40.17 -7.09
C ARG A 538 -27.39 39.95 -7.19
N GLY A 539 -26.82 39.96 -8.39
CA GLY A 539 -25.39 39.83 -8.65
C GLY A 539 -24.85 38.39 -8.66
N LYS A 540 -25.70 37.37 -8.56
CA LYS A 540 -25.26 35.96 -8.64
C LYS A 540 -24.88 35.57 -10.07
N PRO A 541 -23.90 34.66 -10.27
CA PRO A 541 -23.51 34.18 -11.60
C PRO A 541 -24.66 33.61 -12.45
N GLY A 542 -25.67 33.03 -11.80
CA GLY A 542 -26.87 32.46 -12.41
C GLY A 542 -27.74 31.80 -11.33
N ILE A 543 -28.64 30.91 -11.73
CA ILE A 543 -29.42 30.12 -10.76
C ILE A 543 -28.51 29.26 -9.87
N ILE A 544 -28.84 29.17 -8.57
CA ILE A 544 -28.03 28.50 -7.53
C ILE A 544 -28.39 27.02 -7.33
N TYR A 545 -29.11 26.42 -8.29
CA TYR A 545 -29.53 25.03 -8.24
C TYR A 545 -29.00 24.28 -9.46
N HIS A 546 -28.77 22.97 -9.32
CA HIS A 546 -28.43 22.14 -10.47
C HIS A 546 -29.71 21.65 -11.16
N PHE A 547 -30.72 21.30 -10.36
CA PHE A 547 -32.04 20.90 -10.84
C PHE A 547 -33.16 21.65 -10.11
N LEU A 548 -34.25 21.90 -10.82
CA LEU A 548 -35.51 22.41 -10.30
C LEU A 548 -36.63 21.42 -10.65
N VAL A 549 -37.44 21.03 -9.67
CA VAL A 549 -38.61 20.17 -9.87
C VAL A 549 -39.87 20.96 -9.53
N ASN A 550 -40.75 21.15 -10.50
CA ASN A 550 -42.01 21.86 -10.33
C ASN A 550 -43.09 21.00 -9.63
N GLY A 551 -44.16 21.63 -9.15
CA GLY A 551 -45.28 20.96 -8.47
C GLY A 551 -46.02 19.94 -9.35
N ASP A 552 -45.92 20.05 -10.67
CA ASP A 552 -46.46 19.06 -11.62
C ASP A 552 -45.50 17.88 -11.89
N GLY A 553 -44.30 17.89 -11.28
CA GLY A 553 -43.25 16.90 -11.50
C GLY A 553 -42.27 17.22 -12.64
N THR A 554 -42.44 18.34 -13.36
CA THR A 554 -41.51 18.72 -14.43
C THR A 554 -40.11 18.97 -13.88
N ILE A 555 -39.10 18.28 -14.43
CA ILE A 555 -37.69 18.42 -14.03
C ILE A 555 -36.96 19.33 -15.02
N HIS A 556 -36.30 20.37 -14.51
CA HIS A 556 -35.42 21.26 -15.27
C HIS A 556 -33.97 21.07 -14.84
N TRP A 557 -33.07 20.81 -15.79
CA TRP A 557 -31.63 20.83 -15.57
C TRP A 557 -31.10 22.24 -15.84
N THR A 558 -30.62 22.90 -14.79
CA THR A 558 -30.39 24.35 -14.77
C THR A 558 -28.92 24.76 -14.62
N GLN A 559 -28.06 23.90 -14.06
CA GLN A 559 -26.59 24.08 -14.04
C GLN A 559 -25.86 22.75 -14.26
N PRO A 560 -24.66 22.73 -14.89
CA PRO A 560 -23.87 21.51 -15.03
C PRO A 560 -23.44 20.98 -13.65
N LEU A 561 -23.28 19.66 -13.52
CA LEU A 561 -22.90 19.01 -12.25
C LEU A 561 -21.54 19.50 -11.72
N GLU A 562 -20.68 19.94 -12.62
CA GLU A 562 -19.35 20.46 -12.34
C GLU A 562 -19.40 21.89 -11.77
N ALA A 563 -20.49 22.64 -11.92
CA ALA A 563 -20.57 24.02 -11.41
C ALA A 563 -20.76 24.05 -9.89
N VAL A 564 -19.85 24.72 -9.17
CA VAL A 564 -19.94 24.96 -7.73
C VAL A 564 -20.88 26.13 -7.49
N VAL A 565 -22.18 25.83 -7.41
CA VAL A 565 -23.24 26.83 -7.18
C VAL A 565 -23.27 27.29 -5.72
N ASP A 566 -23.63 28.56 -5.50
CA ASP A 566 -23.77 29.18 -4.17
C ASP A 566 -25.09 28.76 -3.47
N GLN A 567 -25.32 27.46 -3.34
CA GLN A 567 -26.56 26.88 -2.78
C GLN A 567 -26.66 27.00 -1.25
N THR A 568 -25.53 27.12 -0.55
CA THR A 568 -25.45 27.31 0.90
C THR A 568 -24.48 28.43 1.27
N LEU A 569 -24.46 28.80 2.55
CA LEU A 569 -23.49 29.73 3.12
C LEU A 569 -22.12 29.10 3.39
N ASP A 570 -21.98 27.78 3.21
CA ASP A 570 -20.75 27.03 3.45
C ASP A 570 -20.13 26.61 2.12
N SER A 571 -18.93 27.13 1.84
CA SER A 571 -18.21 26.85 0.60
C SER A 571 -17.83 25.37 0.46
N SER A 572 -17.63 24.64 1.56
CA SER A 572 -17.33 23.20 1.52
C SER A 572 -18.57 22.40 1.10
N LEU A 573 -19.74 22.74 1.63
CA LEU A 573 -21.02 22.12 1.22
C LEU A 573 -21.34 22.41 -0.25
N ASN A 574 -21.00 23.61 -0.73
CA ASN A 574 -21.17 23.97 -2.13
C ASN A 574 -20.22 23.18 -3.04
N ALA A 575 -18.97 22.99 -2.61
CA ALA A 575 -17.95 22.24 -3.35
C ALA A 575 -18.26 20.74 -3.43
N GLU A 576 -18.98 20.16 -2.47
CA GLU A 576 -19.25 18.72 -2.45
C GLU A 576 -20.71 18.35 -2.76
N GLY A 577 -21.58 19.33 -3.01
CA GLY A 577 -23.03 19.14 -3.09
C GLY A 577 -23.64 19.34 -4.48
N VAL A 578 -24.58 18.48 -4.88
CA VAL A 578 -25.51 18.73 -5.99
C VAL A 578 -26.84 19.24 -5.44
N ALA A 579 -27.34 20.31 -6.02
CA ALA A 579 -28.51 21.05 -5.53
C ALA A 579 -29.77 20.65 -6.30
N VAL A 580 -30.74 20.05 -5.63
CA VAL A 580 -32.07 19.72 -6.18
C VAL A 580 -33.10 20.59 -5.47
N ALA A 581 -33.68 21.56 -6.17
CA ALA A 581 -34.71 22.44 -5.64
C ALA A 581 -36.11 21.95 -5.99
N LEU A 582 -37.00 21.95 -4.99
CA LEU A 582 -38.43 21.74 -5.16
C LEU A 582 -39.12 23.12 -5.23
N ALA A 583 -39.81 23.41 -6.33
CA ALA A 583 -40.62 24.61 -6.47
C ALA A 583 -41.73 24.62 -5.43
N GLY A 584 -41.91 25.70 -4.67
CA GLY A 584 -42.86 25.76 -3.55
C GLY A 584 -42.26 26.31 -2.25
N SER A 585 -43.13 26.47 -1.24
CA SER A 585 -42.79 26.82 0.14
C SER A 585 -43.35 25.77 1.10
N PHE A 586 -42.47 24.90 1.61
CA PHE A 586 -42.85 23.75 2.44
C PHE A 586 -42.70 24.00 3.95
N MET A 587 -42.98 25.23 4.38
CA MET A 587 -43.07 25.56 5.81
C MET A 587 -44.34 24.96 6.42
N GLU A 588 -45.46 25.07 5.72
CA GLU A 588 -46.77 24.57 6.15
C GLU A 588 -47.31 23.46 5.22
N ALA A 589 -47.08 23.60 3.90
CA ALA A 589 -47.47 22.62 2.89
C ALA A 589 -46.38 21.55 2.67
N VAL A 590 -46.75 20.46 1.99
CA VAL A 590 -45.83 19.44 1.48
C VAL A 590 -45.78 19.48 -0.05
N PRO A 591 -44.70 18.99 -0.68
CA PRO A 591 -44.65 18.76 -2.12
C PRO A 591 -45.80 17.85 -2.59
N SER A 592 -46.27 18.04 -3.83
CA SER A 592 -47.26 17.14 -4.45
C SER A 592 -46.68 15.73 -4.64
N ALA A 593 -47.56 14.75 -4.86
CA ALA A 593 -47.12 13.38 -5.11
C ALA A 593 -46.29 13.27 -6.40
N GLU A 594 -46.68 14.00 -7.45
CA GLU A 594 -46.00 14.07 -8.74
C GLU A 594 -44.59 14.68 -8.60
N GLN A 595 -44.46 15.72 -7.78
CA GLN A 595 -43.19 16.37 -7.47
C GLN A 595 -42.26 15.45 -6.66
N ILE A 596 -42.78 14.73 -5.66
CA ILE A 596 -42.01 13.72 -4.90
C ILE A 596 -41.54 12.58 -5.80
N ALA A 597 -42.42 12.02 -6.62
CA ALA A 597 -42.09 10.91 -7.51
C ALA A 597 -41.00 11.30 -8.51
N SER A 598 -41.10 12.50 -9.09
CA SER A 598 -40.13 12.99 -10.07
C SER A 598 -38.79 13.35 -9.42
N ALA A 599 -38.82 13.97 -8.23
CA ALA A 599 -37.61 14.21 -7.43
C ALA A 599 -36.94 12.90 -7.00
N GLY A 600 -37.72 11.87 -6.64
CA GLY A 600 -37.22 10.54 -6.30
C GLY A 600 -36.43 9.91 -7.45
N ARG A 601 -37.02 9.83 -8.64
CA ARG A 601 -36.35 9.33 -9.86
C ARG A 601 -35.11 10.12 -10.23
N LEU A 602 -35.17 11.45 -10.13
CA LEU A 602 -34.02 12.33 -10.38
C LEU A 602 -32.88 12.03 -9.41
N ILE A 603 -33.18 11.96 -8.11
CA ILE A 603 -32.16 11.69 -7.10
C ILE A 603 -31.61 10.28 -7.27
N ALA A 604 -32.45 9.28 -7.55
CA ALA A 604 -31.98 7.91 -7.81
C ALA A 604 -31.00 7.84 -8.99
N TRP A 605 -31.30 8.55 -10.10
CA TRP A 605 -30.36 8.70 -11.22
C TRP A 605 -29.07 9.44 -10.83
N LEU A 606 -29.15 10.51 -10.03
CA LEU A 606 -27.98 11.24 -9.54
C LEU A 606 -27.10 10.35 -8.64
N LEU A 607 -27.72 9.59 -7.73
CA LEU A 607 -27.01 8.65 -6.85
C LEU A 607 -26.26 7.61 -7.67
N SER A 608 -26.94 7.02 -8.66
CA SER A 608 -26.33 6.07 -9.60
C SER A 608 -25.18 6.70 -10.40
N THR A 609 -25.40 7.90 -10.97
CA THR A 609 -24.42 8.59 -11.82
C THR A 609 -23.17 9.03 -11.05
N LEU A 610 -23.33 9.35 -9.77
CA LEU A 610 -22.26 9.89 -8.92
C LEU A 610 -21.67 8.84 -7.97
N GLY A 611 -22.19 7.61 -7.96
CA GLY A 611 -21.75 6.55 -7.03
C GLY A 611 -22.06 6.88 -5.57
N LEU A 612 -23.20 7.53 -5.32
CA LEU A 612 -23.67 7.93 -3.99
C LEU A 612 -24.77 7.00 -3.48
N MET A 613 -25.04 7.06 -2.19
CA MET A 613 -26.03 6.24 -1.49
C MET A 613 -27.27 7.05 -1.12
N VAL A 614 -28.37 6.36 -0.80
CA VAL A 614 -29.59 7.00 -0.28
C VAL A 614 -29.30 7.80 1.01
N ALA A 615 -28.33 7.35 1.81
CA ALA A 615 -27.85 8.05 3.00
C ALA A 615 -27.14 9.39 2.70
N ASP A 616 -26.71 9.62 1.45
CA ASP A 616 -26.04 10.85 1.02
C ASP A 616 -27.03 11.95 0.56
N VAL A 617 -28.33 11.75 0.82
CA VAL A 617 -29.41 12.69 0.51
C VAL A 617 -29.80 13.46 1.77
N TYR A 618 -29.56 14.77 1.75
CA TYR A 618 -29.81 15.67 2.86
C TYR A 618 -30.75 16.79 2.46
N GLY A 619 -31.59 17.24 3.40
CA GLY A 619 -32.20 18.56 3.31
C GLY A 619 -31.16 19.61 3.67
N ARG A 620 -31.17 20.79 3.04
CA ARG A 620 -30.20 21.85 3.36
C ARG A 620 -30.12 22.14 4.88
N SER A 621 -31.23 22.15 5.60
CA SER A 621 -31.32 22.42 7.04
C SER A 621 -30.62 21.36 7.90
N GLU A 622 -30.38 20.16 7.38
CA GLU A 622 -29.67 19.09 8.08
C GLU A 622 -28.17 19.38 8.19
N LEU A 623 -27.63 20.16 7.25
CA LEU A 623 -26.20 20.50 7.18
C LEU A 623 -25.93 21.98 7.44
N ASP A 624 -26.93 22.85 7.21
CA ASP A 624 -26.88 24.28 7.49
C ASP A 624 -28.02 24.65 8.45
N PRO A 625 -27.84 24.51 9.78
CA PRO A 625 -28.90 24.69 10.78
C PRO A 625 -29.42 26.13 10.89
N ARG A 626 -28.79 27.08 10.18
CA ARG A 626 -29.19 28.49 10.13
C ARG A 626 -30.38 28.75 9.20
N VAL A 627 -30.79 27.76 8.41
CA VAL A 627 -31.88 27.90 7.43
C VAL A 627 -32.95 26.84 7.59
N ALA A 628 -34.16 27.15 7.12
CA ALA A 628 -35.31 26.24 7.17
C ALA A 628 -35.51 25.40 5.90
N SER A 629 -34.74 25.63 4.82
CA SER A 629 -34.85 24.88 3.56
C SER A 629 -34.46 23.41 3.75
N PRO A 630 -35.19 22.41 3.22
CA PRO A 630 -36.24 22.51 2.21
C PRO A 630 -37.65 22.75 2.77
N GLY A 631 -37.79 23.08 4.04
CA GLY A 631 -39.06 23.45 4.68
C GLY A 631 -39.20 22.80 6.05
N ALA A 632 -40.02 23.39 6.93
CA ALA A 632 -40.27 22.84 8.25
C ALA A 632 -40.91 21.43 8.20
N GLN A 633 -41.62 21.10 7.12
CA GLN A 633 -42.24 19.78 6.92
C GLN A 633 -41.23 18.66 6.55
N TRP A 634 -39.93 18.98 6.39
CA TRP A 634 -38.90 18.04 5.94
C TRP A 634 -38.61 16.92 6.95
N LEU A 635 -38.19 17.30 8.17
CA LEU A 635 -37.93 16.38 9.30
C LEU A 635 -39.01 16.44 10.40
N ALA A 636 -39.81 17.51 10.40
CA ALA A 636 -40.92 17.73 11.34
C ALA A 636 -42.26 17.75 10.59
N GLY A 637 -43.37 17.75 11.33
CA GLY A 637 -44.71 17.72 10.71
C GLY A 637 -44.94 16.47 9.86
N ALA A 638 -45.24 16.65 8.58
CA ALA A 638 -45.52 15.57 7.64
C ALA A 638 -44.29 14.70 7.28
N LYS A 639 -43.07 15.14 7.62
CA LYS A 639 -41.81 14.39 7.43
C LYS A 639 -41.62 13.87 6.00
N TYR A 640 -41.82 14.75 5.01
CA TYR A 640 -41.83 14.33 3.60
C TYR A 640 -40.47 13.82 3.10
N LYS A 641 -39.37 13.96 3.88
CA LYS A 641 -38.12 13.22 3.65
C LYS A 641 -38.39 11.72 3.49
N LYS A 642 -39.27 11.15 4.33
CA LYS A 642 -39.61 9.71 4.26
C LYS A 642 -40.22 9.35 2.89
N ALA A 643 -41.21 10.12 2.44
CA ALA A 643 -41.85 9.91 1.15
C ALA A 643 -40.86 10.06 -0.02
N LEU A 644 -39.92 11.00 0.07
CA LEU A 644 -38.86 11.15 -0.93
C LEU A 644 -37.89 9.97 -0.95
N LEU A 645 -37.46 9.47 0.22
CA LEU A 645 -36.58 8.30 0.31
C LEU A 645 -37.28 7.02 -0.20
N GLU A 646 -38.58 6.87 0.03
CA GLU A 646 -39.39 5.78 -0.54
C GLU A 646 -39.47 5.89 -2.07
N ALA A 647 -39.66 7.10 -2.61
CA ALA A 647 -39.67 7.35 -4.05
C ALA A 647 -38.30 7.09 -4.73
N ILE A 648 -37.19 7.25 -4.01
CA ILE A 648 -35.84 6.89 -4.53
C ILE A 648 -35.70 5.37 -4.70
N ASN A 649 -36.30 4.59 -3.80
CA ASN A 649 -36.23 3.13 -3.81
C ASN A 649 -37.25 2.46 -4.75
N THR A 650 -38.11 3.25 -5.39
CA THR A 650 -39.18 2.76 -6.27
C THR A 650 -38.96 3.35 -7.67
N PRO A 651 -38.07 2.77 -8.50
CA PRO A 651 -37.69 3.31 -9.81
C PRO A 651 -38.86 3.65 -10.73
#